data_AF-A0A1C7PDT3-F1
#
_entry.id   AF-A0A1C7PDT3-F1
#
_cell.length_a   1.000
_cell.length_b   1.000
_cell.length_c   1.000
_cell.angle_alpha   90.00
_cell.angle_beta   90.00
_cell.angle_gamma   90.00
#
_symmetry.space_group_name_H-M   'P 1'
#
loop_
_entity.id
_entity.type
_entity.pdbx_description
1 polymer ?
#
loop_
_entity_poly.entity_id
_entity_poly.type
_entity_poly.pdbx_seq_one_letter_code
_entity_poly.pdbx_strand_id
1 'polypeptide(L)'
;MKIHLPLPLRALIVPIGISACLQTNRVYAAAQPPSDVPLVGFKNPASYPVLTSLVFTSYGSGTESPAATRISLSGTSFFLAAGIEDKGLFDVIFRPAYSATYSGQAIQLDNGSSLMIENLNTLGFYAHNHRQPYNTSGSAIKATDSSVMLRLNTSVIFDNNHAPNGAGGAIAAWDSPVTLSLNGRVIFSNNSCGNTSGGAIYHHSIDNANNDSSPLSVSQNAYVEFSSNTASNGGAIQMYDCNLRITDNGILAFLSNEATQGSGGAINSSGKTIIIFDNKDITFSANKSTSDGGAISGTLALNQNDDVKFSKNFTKSTGGAIYASPSSLSSILENGKLVFEENASTESGGAIRCSNIDINHNGTILWQKNTSGKNGGAIATSAPYAATLNLNHNERIEFTKNTAVESGGAIHSFRSDVNLSDNGFCSFLGNTSGKNGGAIFLDNSGYHHEAQIRNNNSIIFDSNTAQVDGGAIRLSGSTLMIKGNNSVIFSNNSAGNLGGAINFNFDLSIIDNKSTVFRGNYVKTPDGAALNAIYQASPYTLGELELAANDGQNITFYDPITLDSEAPVILNAYIPEGADTPTVATGTIVLSGEHTAVDLEAILARESLNPDAATRERLLAQSRLTSVKGETTLYGGTFLVKENAVYQGSNYQTEAGSITHLRNGGLMNFQQKAVFAPGSTLIVSGDRPVGLSAASVSMQGATLEFRLSGTGSAPLLTLTGNADLSGATFNLLADNGHTTLSSGTYTLLQINGDLSQTSSISLNLVGITADKSELAYNPETKTWTWTSENITVEKPADPDEPGIAGDPEETPGTPDTPGDPGHPQNADIPAGLADASINTLWASTQNLDSFSGILRNHSTRISLDTTGRSAVWFDTIGNFYRQSSNGTHAGYDYSAWGAALGGEYQVEPHLQIGAGLGHTFGKNTTKLGYGRIDQDTLLGGAYANIRLMQQQQHSLWLSTTGAFGIARNHGTIASSDLPGIGIRGSWDETVWQLDMRLAWSYAVTQSTAVYAFAGIQYATGKQDAFTLPGENGDYRFTGNSLNRTRIPIGIGIRHNLAAWSFMADASVIPDIARTNPAARIQDAQGNRATVRGVDPGRCAFEFNLGAAYSLTDNWSLTAGYGITTTGDTVQQNARIGTSYAF
;
A
#
# COMPACT_ATOMS: atom_id res chain seq x y z
N MET A 1 -18.07 -0.62 -5.17
CA MET A 1 -18.17 -0.48 -3.70
C MET A 1 -19.17 -1.52 -3.19
N LYS A 2 -18.69 -2.67 -2.70
CA LYS A 2 -19.55 -3.68 -2.04
C LYS A 2 -19.52 -3.40 -0.53
N ILE A 3 -20.70 -3.39 0.09
CA ILE A 3 -20.88 -3.14 1.53
C ILE A 3 -20.49 -4.41 2.29
N HIS A 4 -19.38 -4.38 3.04
CA HIS A 4 -19.04 -5.44 4.00
C HIS A 4 -19.92 -5.33 5.26
N LEU A 5 -20.90 -6.21 5.39
CA LEU A 5 -21.61 -6.46 6.65
C LEU A 5 -20.75 -7.33 7.59
N PRO A 6 -20.65 -7.00 8.89
CA PRO A 6 -20.02 -7.86 9.91
C PRO A 6 -20.67 -9.25 10.01
N LEU A 7 -19.89 -10.29 10.36
CA LEU A 7 -20.37 -11.69 10.48
C LEU A 7 -21.67 -11.89 11.30
N PRO A 8 -21.90 -11.18 12.43
CA PRO A 8 -23.15 -11.30 13.18
C PRO A 8 -24.39 -10.89 12.37
N LEU A 9 -24.24 -9.91 11.46
CA LEU A 9 -25.31 -9.42 10.59
C LEU A 9 -25.48 -10.28 9.33
N ARG A 10 -24.40 -10.87 8.79
CA ARG A 10 -24.51 -11.86 7.69
C ARG A 10 -25.19 -13.15 8.15
N ALA A 11 -24.89 -13.60 9.38
CA ALA A 11 -25.55 -14.73 10.02
C ALA A 11 -27.06 -14.49 10.24
N LEU A 12 -27.50 -13.23 10.30
CA LEU A 12 -28.91 -12.86 10.48
C LEU A 12 -29.70 -12.78 9.15
N ILE A 13 -29.03 -12.59 8.00
CA ILE A 13 -29.66 -12.34 6.70
C ILE A 13 -29.78 -13.60 5.83
N VAL A 14 -28.87 -14.57 5.98
CA VAL A 14 -28.94 -15.85 5.24
C VAL A 14 -30.16 -16.73 5.59
N PRO A 15 -30.74 -16.71 6.82
CA PRO A 15 -31.96 -17.48 7.09
C PRO A 15 -33.21 -16.98 6.35
N ILE A 16 -33.21 -15.76 5.78
CA ILE A 16 -34.42 -15.12 5.23
C ILE A 16 -34.59 -15.42 3.73
N GLY A 17 -33.58 -15.96 3.04
CA GLY A 17 -33.60 -16.21 1.59
C GLY A 17 -34.00 -17.61 1.13
N ILE A 18 -34.02 -18.62 2.02
CA ILE A 18 -34.37 -20.01 1.67
C ILE A 18 -35.22 -20.63 2.80
N SER A 19 -36.38 -20.02 3.08
CA SER A 19 -37.42 -20.64 3.93
C SER A 19 -38.82 -20.46 3.36
N ALA A 20 -38.92 -20.42 2.03
CA ALA A 20 -40.19 -20.39 1.31
C ALA A 20 -40.21 -21.38 0.14
N CYS A 21 -39.74 -22.61 0.33
CA CYS A 21 -40.22 -23.77 -0.43
C CYS A 21 -39.72 -25.06 0.22
N LEU A 22 -40.55 -25.66 1.09
CA LEU A 22 -40.67 -27.09 1.38
C LEU A 22 -41.50 -27.25 2.67
N GLN A 23 -42.77 -26.84 2.62
CA GLN A 23 -43.76 -27.48 3.46
C GLN A 23 -44.24 -28.74 2.74
N THR A 24 -43.67 -29.89 3.10
CA THR A 24 -44.39 -31.15 3.02
C THR A 24 -44.28 -31.84 4.37
N ASN A 25 -45.39 -31.77 5.12
CA ASN A 25 -45.66 -32.65 6.25
C ASN A 25 -45.37 -34.10 5.86
N ARG A 26 -44.40 -34.74 6.51
CA ARG A 26 -44.38 -36.20 6.66
C ARG A 26 -43.94 -36.59 8.06
N VAL A 27 -44.94 -36.93 8.87
CA VAL A 27 -44.81 -37.76 10.06
C VAL A 27 -44.29 -39.12 9.61
N TYR A 28 -43.09 -39.53 10.05
CA TYR A 28 -42.65 -40.92 9.98
C TYR A 28 -42.45 -41.45 11.39
N ALA A 29 -43.35 -42.33 11.81
CA ALA A 29 -43.14 -43.24 12.91
C ALA A 29 -42.36 -44.47 12.40
N ALA A 30 -41.17 -44.74 12.93
CA ALA A 30 -40.56 -46.06 12.86
C ALA A 30 -39.51 -46.24 13.99
N ALA A 31 -39.43 -47.46 14.49
CA ALA A 31 -38.82 -47.88 15.75
C ALA A 31 -37.31 -47.60 15.90
N GLN A 32 -36.89 -47.40 17.15
CA GLN A 32 -35.49 -47.34 17.55
C GLN A 32 -34.75 -48.66 17.26
N PRO A 33 -33.57 -48.64 16.62
CA PRO A 33 -32.64 -49.75 16.67
C PRO A 33 -31.73 -49.65 17.91
N PRO A 34 -31.22 -50.78 18.44
CA PRO A 34 -30.34 -50.81 19.60
C PRO A 34 -28.96 -50.18 19.31
N SER A 35 -28.29 -49.74 20.37
CA SER A 35 -27.05 -48.95 20.41
C SER A 35 -25.77 -49.61 19.88
N ASP A 36 -25.84 -50.75 19.18
CA ASP A 36 -24.72 -51.38 18.49
C ASP A 36 -25.27 -52.42 17.50
N VAL A 37 -25.37 -52.08 16.21
CA VAL A 37 -25.75 -53.03 15.14
C VAL A 37 -24.62 -53.07 14.10
N PRO A 38 -24.07 -54.25 13.74
CA PRO A 38 -23.17 -54.39 12.61
C PRO A 38 -23.98 -54.20 11.32
N LEU A 39 -24.05 -52.97 10.82
CA LEU A 39 -24.85 -52.62 9.65
C LEU A 39 -24.08 -52.93 8.35
N VAL A 40 -24.50 -54.04 7.74
CA VAL A 40 -24.09 -54.57 6.42
C VAL A 40 -24.59 -53.65 5.29
N GLY A 41 -23.84 -53.56 4.19
CA GLY A 41 -23.93 -52.51 3.17
C GLY A 41 -25.33 -52.20 2.60
N PHE A 42 -25.71 -50.92 2.64
CA PHE A 42 -26.93 -50.40 2.04
C PHE A 42 -26.75 -50.18 0.54
N LYS A 43 -27.66 -50.73 -0.27
CA LYS A 43 -27.73 -50.49 -1.72
C LYS A 43 -28.98 -49.67 -2.03
N ASN A 44 -28.80 -48.49 -2.62
CA ASN A 44 -29.86 -47.53 -3.00
C ASN A 44 -30.87 -47.16 -1.89
N PRO A 45 -30.44 -46.77 -0.66
CA PRO A 45 -31.34 -46.16 0.31
C PRO A 45 -31.89 -44.81 -0.18
N ALA A 46 -33.17 -44.52 0.08
CA ALA A 46 -33.81 -43.27 -0.36
C ALA A 46 -33.57 -42.10 0.62
N SER A 47 -33.75 -42.30 1.92
CA SER A 47 -33.49 -41.30 2.97
C SER A 47 -33.39 -41.96 4.34
N TYR A 48 -32.57 -41.43 5.25
CA TYR A 48 -32.46 -41.92 6.62
C TYR A 48 -32.47 -40.76 7.63
N PRO A 49 -33.49 -40.64 8.51
CA PRO A 49 -33.48 -39.66 9.59
C PRO A 49 -32.54 -40.13 10.71
N VAL A 50 -31.60 -39.27 11.11
CA VAL A 50 -30.66 -39.54 12.21
C VAL A 50 -31.29 -39.13 13.53
N LEU A 51 -31.72 -40.11 14.32
CA LEU A 51 -32.36 -39.93 15.63
C LEU A 51 -31.45 -40.34 16.81
N THR A 52 -30.27 -40.86 16.51
CA THR A 52 -29.21 -41.27 17.44
C THR A 52 -27.88 -41.24 16.69
N SER A 53 -26.76 -41.17 17.40
CA SER A 53 -25.44 -41.34 16.77
C SER A 53 -25.29 -42.71 16.12
N LEU A 54 -24.68 -42.74 14.93
CA LEU A 54 -24.50 -43.92 14.09
C LEU A 54 -23.02 -44.20 13.88
N VAL A 55 -22.63 -45.47 13.98
CA VAL A 55 -21.26 -45.92 13.68
C VAL A 55 -21.31 -47.08 12.68
N PHE A 56 -20.76 -46.85 11.49
CA PHE A 56 -20.65 -47.85 10.41
C PHE A 56 -19.31 -48.58 10.49
N THR A 57 -19.31 -49.83 11.00
CA THR A 57 -18.10 -50.68 11.13
C THR A 57 -18.09 -51.87 10.16
N SER A 58 -16.92 -52.29 9.61
CA SER A 58 -16.81 -53.53 8.80
C SER A 58 -16.60 -54.78 9.65
N TYR A 59 -17.49 -55.77 9.57
CA TYR A 59 -17.18 -57.14 9.97
C TYR A 59 -16.64 -57.91 8.75
N GLY A 60 -15.35 -58.26 8.78
CA GLY A 60 -14.74 -59.20 7.85
C GLY A 60 -13.82 -60.14 8.61
N SER A 61 -14.36 -61.26 9.09
CA SER A 61 -13.54 -62.38 9.55
C SER A 61 -12.75 -62.92 8.36
N GLY A 62 -11.46 -63.18 8.57
CA GLY A 62 -10.51 -63.53 7.50
C GLY A 62 -11.05 -64.57 6.50
N THR A 63 -10.67 -64.36 5.24
CA THR A 63 -10.88 -65.19 4.02
C THR A 63 -12.02 -64.81 3.07
N GLU A 64 -12.97 -63.95 3.43
CA GLU A 64 -13.98 -63.44 2.48
C GLU A 64 -13.65 -62.03 1.95
N SER A 65 -14.04 -61.76 0.70
CA SER A 65 -13.65 -60.59 -0.11
C SER A 65 -13.82 -59.25 0.63
N PRO A 66 -12.75 -58.43 0.80
CA PRO A 66 -12.81 -57.14 1.50
C PRO A 66 -13.56 -56.02 0.72
N ALA A 67 -14.30 -56.36 -0.33
CA ALA A 67 -14.83 -55.44 -1.34
C ALA A 67 -16.25 -54.87 -1.02
N ALA A 68 -16.70 -54.86 0.23
CA ALA A 68 -18.04 -54.38 0.56
C ALA A 68 -18.05 -52.87 0.88
N THR A 69 -18.43 -52.05 -0.11
CA THR A 69 -18.82 -50.64 0.09
C THR A 69 -19.97 -50.55 1.10
N ARG A 70 -19.95 -49.61 2.06
CA ARG A 70 -21.02 -49.50 3.08
C ARG A 70 -22.30 -48.90 2.53
N ILE A 71 -22.20 -47.90 1.68
CA ILE A 71 -23.33 -47.28 1.00
C ILE A 71 -23.00 -47.24 -0.49
N SER A 72 -23.79 -47.94 -1.31
CA SER A 72 -23.66 -47.93 -2.76
C SER A 72 -24.93 -47.36 -3.38
N LEU A 73 -24.77 -46.28 -4.15
CA LEU A 73 -25.83 -45.57 -4.85
C LEU A 73 -25.62 -45.67 -6.35
N SER A 74 -26.68 -46.03 -7.09
CA SER A 74 -26.69 -46.00 -8.54
C SER A 74 -28.04 -45.50 -9.05
N GLY A 75 -28.05 -44.38 -9.78
CA GLY A 75 -29.28 -43.73 -10.27
C GLY A 75 -30.24 -43.23 -9.18
N THR A 76 -29.75 -42.97 -7.96
CA THR A 76 -30.61 -42.62 -6.82
C THR A 76 -30.04 -41.48 -5.97
N SER A 77 -30.93 -40.78 -5.27
CA SER A 77 -30.55 -39.76 -4.28
C SER A 77 -30.69 -40.32 -2.87
N PHE A 78 -29.69 -40.08 -2.03
CA PHE A 78 -29.68 -40.44 -0.62
C PHE A 78 -29.51 -39.21 0.26
N PHE A 79 -30.48 -38.99 1.15
CA PHE A 79 -30.48 -37.92 2.13
C PHE A 79 -30.30 -38.47 3.55
N LEU A 80 -29.23 -38.05 4.22
CA LEU A 80 -28.91 -38.45 5.61
C LEU A 80 -28.83 -37.19 6.47
N ALA A 81 -29.82 -36.98 7.35
CA ALA A 81 -29.87 -35.77 8.14
C ALA A 81 -30.49 -35.99 9.53
N ALA A 82 -30.01 -35.21 10.51
CA ALA A 82 -30.75 -35.00 11.75
C ALA A 82 -31.88 -33.98 11.53
N GLY A 83 -32.94 -34.04 12.35
CA GLY A 83 -33.99 -33.04 12.35
C GLY A 83 -33.42 -31.64 12.63
N ILE A 84 -34.10 -30.59 12.15
CA ILE A 84 -33.65 -29.19 12.36
C ILE A 84 -33.55 -28.85 13.85
N GLU A 85 -34.47 -29.38 14.66
CA GLU A 85 -34.47 -29.22 16.13
C GLU A 85 -33.31 -29.98 16.80
N ASP A 86 -32.77 -31.02 16.14
CA ASP A 86 -31.70 -31.87 16.62
C ASP A 86 -30.33 -31.53 16.00
N LYS A 87 -30.22 -30.36 15.35
CA LYS A 87 -29.01 -29.95 14.64
C LYS A 87 -27.81 -29.92 15.60
N GLY A 88 -26.76 -30.66 15.22
CA GLY A 88 -25.52 -30.70 15.99
C GLY A 88 -25.56 -31.62 17.22
N LEU A 89 -26.56 -32.50 17.35
CA LEU A 89 -26.65 -33.46 18.46
C LEU A 89 -25.99 -34.82 18.17
N PHE A 90 -26.09 -35.31 16.94
CA PHE A 90 -25.74 -36.71 16.61
C PHE A 90 -24.50 -36.84 15.73
N ASP A 91 -23.71 -37.87 15.98
CA ASP A 91 -22.53 -38.21 15.19
C ASP A 91 -22.84 -39.31 14.16
N VAL A 92 -22.23 -39.23 12.99
CA VAL A 92 -22.19 -40.31 11.99
C VAL A 92 -20.73 -40.61 11.67
N ILE A 93 -20.30 -41.81 12.02
CA ILE A 93 -18.89 -42.21 11.92
C ILE A 93 -18.73 -43.45 11.04
N PHE A 94 -17.88 -43.35 10.02
CA PHE A 94 -17.41 -44.45 9.20
C PHE A 94 -16.00 -44.82 9.64
N ARG A 95 -15.82 -46.08 10.08
CA ARG A 95 -14.52 -46.60 10.51
C ARG A 95 -14.42 -48.12 10.31
N PRO A 96 -13.24 -48.70 10.11
CA PRO A 96 -13.07 -50.15 10.14
C PRO A 96 -13.28 -50.74 11.56
N ALA A 97 -13.70 -52.01 11.68
CA ALA A 97 -13.99 -52.62 12.99
C ALA A 97 -12.75 -53.14 13.76
N TYR A 98 -11.59 -53.21 13.10
CA TYR A 98 -10.33 -53.66 13.71
C TYR A 98 -9.20 -52.71 13.31
N SER A 99 -8.03 -52.81 13.96
CA SER A 99 -6.74 -52.33 13.44
C SER A 99 -6.31 -53.07 12.16
N ALA A 100 -7.29 -53.51 11.37
CA ALA A 100 -7.11 -54.18 10.12
C ALA A 100 -6.47 -53.20 9.18
N THR A 101 -5.41 -53.65 8.55
CA THR A 101 -4.68 -52.96 7.49
C THR A 101 -5.54 -52.67 6.25
N TYR A 102 -6.86 -52.96 6.27
CA TYR A 102 -7.73 -53.12 5.09
C TYR A 102 -9.20 -52.74 5.35
N SER A 103 -9.80 -51.94 4.46
CA SER A 103 -11.24 -51.62 4.43
C SER A 103 -11.72 -51.30 3.00
N GLY A 104 -12.98 -51.64 2.68
CA GLY A 104 -13.66 -51.15 1.47
C GLY A 104 -14.07 -49.68 1.56
N GLN A 105 -14.59 -49.13 0.45
CA GLN A 105 -15.08 -47.75 0.37
C GLN A 105 -16.20 -47.49 1.39
N ALA A 106 -16.24 -46.31 2.01
CA ALA A 106 -17.39 -45.96 2.85
C ALA A 106 -18.63 -45.74 1.97
N ILE A 107 -18.51 -44.89 0.96
CA ILE A 107 -19.61 -44.52 0.08
C ILE A 107 -19.15 -44.57 -1.38
N GLN A 108 -19.95 -45.20 -2.24
CA GLN A 108 -19.77 -45.20 -3.69
C GLN A 108 -21.04 -44.68 -4.36
N LEU A 109 -20.88 -43.73 -5.29
CA LEU A 109 -21.94 -43.15 -6.10
C LEU A 109 -21.62 -43.31 -7.59
N ASP A 110 -22.58 -43.83 -8.35
CA ASP A 110 -22.50 -44.01 -9.80
C ASP A 110 -23.79 -43.55 -10.50
N ASN A 111 -23.73 -43.25 -11.81
CA ASN A 111 -24.88 -43.08 -12.72
C ASN A 111 -25.93 -42.02 -12.27
N GLY A 112 -25.54 -40.76 -12.12
CA GLY A 112 -26.44 -39.65 -11.78
C GLY A 112 -26.90 -39.62 -10.32
N SER A 113 -26.19 -40.30 -9.41
CA SER A 113 -26.58 -40.37 -7.99
C SER A 113 -26.32 -39.06 -7.24
N SER A 114 -27.02 -38.84 -6.13
CA SER A 114 -26.81 -37.66 -5.28
C SER A 114 -26.73 -38.03 -3.80
N LEU A 115 -25.69 -37.57 -3.11
CA LEU A 115 -25.54 -37.69 -1.66
C LEU A 115 -25.64 -36.32 -1.01
N MET A 116 -26.54 -36.20 -0.04
CA MET A 116 -26.65 -35.02 0.81
C MET A 116 -26.63 -35.43 2.29
N ILE A 117 -25.67 -34.90 3.05
CA ILE A 117 -25.53 -35.13 4.49
C ILE A 117 -25.54 -33.80 5.24
N GLU A 118 -26.45 -33.66 6.20
CA GLU A 118 -26.59 -32.40 6.93
C GLU A 118 -27.07 -32.47 8.39
N ASN A 119 -26.88 -31.36 9.11
CA ASN A 119 -27.30 -31.11 10.49
C ASN A 119 -26.66 -32.02 11.56
N LEU A 120 -25.54 -32.68 11.26
CA LEU A 120 -24.85 -33.56 12.20
C LEU A 120 -23.93 -32.77 13.15
N ASN A 121 -23.65 -33.35 14.32
CA ASN A 121 -22.54 -32.92 15.16
C ASN A 121 -21.22 -33.24 14.45
N THR A 122 -20.93 -34.53 14.26
CA THR A 122 -19.73 -34.98 13.56
C THR A 122 -20.11 -35.91 12.40
N LEU A 123 -19.59 -35.63 11.21
CA LEU A 123 -19.49 -36.58 10.11
C LEU A 123 -18.02 -36.99 9.96
N GLY A 124 -17.69 -38.23 10.27
CA GLY A 124 -16.30 -38.69 10.33
C GLY A 124 -16.02 -39.90 9.43
N PHE A 125 -14.90 -39.87 8.71
CA PHE A 125 -14.37 -40.96 7.90
C PHE A 125 -12.93 -41.24 8.31
N TYR A 126 -12.69 -42.38 8.95
CA TYR A 126 -11.42 -42.70 9.59
C TYR A 126 -10.81 -43.99 9.05
N ALA A 127 -9.53 -43.93 8.69
CA ALA A 127 -8.67 -45.09 8.41
C ALA A 127 -9.18 -46.01 7.28
N HIS A 128 -9.78 -45.44 6.22
CA HIS A 128 -10.16 -46.23 5.06
C HIS A 128 -8.94 -46.58 4.19
N ASN A 129 -8.42 -47.81 4.28
CA ASN A 129 -7.15 -48.22 3.63
C ASN A 129 -7.34 -49.43 2.69
N HIS A 130 -6.91 -49.34 1.43
CA HIS A 130 -7.05 -50.44 0.45
C HIS A 130 -5.75 -51.26 0.22
N ARG A 131 -5.85 -52.48 -0.37
CA ARG A 131 -4.70 -53.35 -0.72
C ARG A 131 -4.47 -53.42 -2.24
N GLN A 132 -3.19 -53.57 -2.64
CA GLN A 132 -2.78 -54.15 -3.93
C GLN A 132 -3.51 -55.50 -4.20
N PRO A 133 -3.99 -55.78 -5.42
CA PRO A 133 -3.81 -55.03 -6.68
C PRO A 133 -4.97 -54.08 -7.02
N TYR A 134 -5.96 -53.88 -6.15
CA TYR A 134 -7.18 -53.17 -6.52
C TYR A 134 -6.94 -51.66 -6.70
N ASN A 135 -7.25 -51.15 -7.90
CA ASN A 135 -7.22 -49.72 -8.22
C ASN A 135 -8.51 -49.06 -7.68
N THR A 136 -8.54 -48.80 -6.38
CA THR A 136 -9.67 -48.14 -5.71
C THR A 136 -9.29 -46.70 -5.39
N SER A 137 -9.98 -45.77 -6.02
CA SER A 137 -9.88 -44.33 -5.77
C SER A 137 -10.96 -43.88 -4.78
N GLY A 138 -10.72 -42.83 -4.01
CA GLY A 138 -11.69 -42.30 -3.04
C GLY A 138 -11.98 -43.31 -1.95
N SER A 139 -11.01 -43.59 -1.08
CA SER A 139 -11.15 -44.68 -0.10
C SER A 139 -12.28 -44.45 0.91
N ALA A 140 -12.63 -43.19 1.19
CA ALA A 140 -13.85 -42.85 1.91
C ALA A 140 -15.02 -42.69 0.94
N ILE A 141 -14.95 -41.74 0.01
CA ILE A 141 -16.03 -41.43 -0.94
C ILE A 141 -15.52 -41.52 -2.37
N LYS A 142 -16.18 -42.33 -3.20
CA LYS A 142 -16.00 -42.34 -4.65
C LYS A 142 -17.29 -41.88 -5.36
N ALA A 143 -17.19 -40.88 -6.22
CA ALA A 143 -18.30 -40.37 -7.03
C ALA A 143 -17.93 -40.41 -8.53
N THR A 144 -18.83 -40.93 -9.35
CA THR A 144 -18.69 -40.94 -10.81
C THR A 144 -20.03 -40.54 -11.44
N ASP A 145 -20.01 -39.47 -12.24
CA ASP A 145 -21.22 -38.84 -12.81
C ASP A 145 -22.31 -38.65 -11.74
N SER A 146 -21.97 -38.05 -10.60
CA SER A 146 -22.82 -38.01 -9.39
C SER A 146 -22.61 -36.70 -8.62
N SER A 147 -23.30 -36.47 -7.51
CA SER A 147 -23.09 -35.26 -6.68
C SER A 147 -22.90 -35.59 -5.20
N VAL A 148 -22.00 -34.85 -4.54
CA VAL A 148 -21.73 -34.97 -3.11
C VAL A 148 -21.91 -33.60 -2.45
N MET A 149 -22.80 -33.52 -1.46
CA MET A 149 -23.05 -32.30 -0.68
C MET A 149 -22.99 -32.59 0.83
N LEU A 150 -21.98 -32.06 1.50
CA LEU A 150 -21.82 -32.15 2.96
C LEU A 150 -21.99 -30.74 3.54
N ARG A 151 -23.10 -30.50 4.27
CA ARG A 151 -23.45 -29.15 4.70
C ARG A 151 -24.05 -29.05 6.09
N LEU A 152 -23.97 -27.88 6.71
CA LEU A 152 -24.64 -27.58 8.00
C LEU A 152 -24.21 -28.50 9.16
N ASN A 153 -23.06 -29.16 9.07
CA ASN A 153 -22.54 -30.02 10.14
C ASN A 153 -21.62 -29.23 11.07
N THR A 154 -21.55 -29.56 12.36
CA THR A 154 -20.59 -28.93 13.28
C THR A 154 -19.14 -29.31 12.91
N SER A 155 -18.91 -30.56 12.48
CA SER A 155 -17.62 -31.04 11.99
C SER A 155 -17.74 -32.09 10.89
N VAL A 156 -16.92 -31.96 9.85
CA VAL A 156 -16.67 -32.96 8.80
C VAL A 156 -15.20 -33.34 8.85
N ILE A 157 -14.89 -34.61 9.02
CA ILE A 157 -13.51 -35.09 9.25
C ILE A 157 -13.20 -36.27 8.34
N PHE A 158 -12.10 -36.17 7.60
CA PHE A 158 -11.48 -37.25 6.84
C PHE A 158 -10.05 -37.43 7.35
N ASP A 159 -9.82 -38.50 8.11
CA ASP A 159 -8.51 -38.74 8.72
C ASP A 159 -7.94 -40.11 8.35
N ASN A 160 -6.66 -40.11 7.98
CA ASN A 160 -5.86 -41.31 7.71
C ASN A 160 -6.44 -42.22 6.61
N ASN A 161 -7.05 -41.66 5.57
CA ASN A 161 -7.62 -42.43 4.46
C ASN A 161 -6.57 -42.66 3.36
N HIS A 162 -6.39 -43.90 2.90
CA HIS A 162 -5.31 -44.30 1.99
C HIS A 162 -5.78 -45.07 0.74
N ALA A 163 -5.45 -44.52 -0.43
CA ALA A 163 -5.69 -45.13 -1.75
C ALA A 163 -4.35 -45.47 -2.46
N PRO A 164 -3.76 -46.67 -2.28
CA PRO A 164 -2.40 -46.97 -2.77
C PRO A 164 -2.26 -46.99 -4.30
N ASN A 165 -3.30 -47.41 -5.03
CA ASN A 165 -3.27 -47.55 -6.49
C ASN A 165 -4.30 -46.67 -7.23
N GLY A 166 -5.13 -45.91 -6.51
CA GLY A 166 -6.19 -45.06 -7.06
C GLY A 166 -5.98 -43.60 -6.68
N ALA A 167 -6.76 -42.68 -7.24
CA ALA A 167 -6.68 -41.24 -6.95
C ALA A 167 -7.54 -40.84 -5.75
N GLY A 168 -7.27 -39.70 -5.11
CA GLY A 168 -8.12 -39.18 -4.03
C GLY A 168 -8.05 -40.05 -2.78
N GLY A 169 -7.12 -39.78 -1.87
CA GLY A 169 -6.97 -40.61 -0.66
C GLY A 169 -8.24 -40.67 0.18
N ALA A 170 -8.97 -39.56 0.33
CA ALA A 170 -10.29 -39.53 0.95
C ALA A 170 -11.43 -39.52 -0.08
N ILE A 171 -11.43 -38.55 -0.99
CA ILE A 171 -12.50 -38.33 -1.98
C ILE A 171 -11.94 -38.40 -3.40
N ALA A 172 -12.58 -39.19 -4.26
CA ALA A 172 -12.34 -39.16 -5.70
C ALA A 172 -13.64 -38.89 -6.46
N ALA A 173 -13.62 -37.88 -7.32
CA ALA A 173 -14.77 -37.39 -8.08
C ALA A 173 -14.45 -37.29 -9.58
N TRP A 174 -15.25 -37.96 -10.41
CA TRP A 174 -15.23 -37.81 -11.88
C TRP A 174 -16.56 -37.27 -12.37
N ASP A 175 -16.51 -36.12 -13.05
CA ASP A 175 -17.70 -35.40 -13.53
C ASP A 175 -18.76 -35.25 -12.43
N SER A 176 -18.29 -35.02 -11.19
CA SER A 176 -19.14 -35.07 -10.02
C SER A 176 -18.93 -33.84 -9.12
N PRO A 177 -19.85 -32.87 -9.05
CA PRO A 177 -19.68 -31.73 -8.14
C PRO A 177 -19.56 -32.20 -6.68
N VAL A 178 -18.59 -31.64 -5.98
CA VAL A 178 -18.36 -31.86 -4.55
C VAL A 178 -18.51 -30.53 -3.82
N THR A 179 -19.47 -30.45 -2.90
CA THR A 179 -19.76 -29.23 -2.12
C THR A 179 -19.59 -29.48 -0.63
N LEU A 180 -18.67 -28.75 -0.01
CA LEU A 180 -18.47 -28.70 1.44
C LEU A 180 -18.86 -27.29 1.91
N SER A 181 -20.07 -27.13 2.46
CA SER A 181 -20.60 -25.78 2.75
C SER A 181 -21.28 -25.61 4.10
N LEU A 182 -21.20 -24.41 4.68
CA LEU A 182 -21.92 -24.05 5.92
C LEU A 182 -21.59 -24.98 7.11
N ASN A 183 -20.40 -25.59 7.14
CA ASN A 183 -19.97 -26.43 8.25
C ASN A 183 -19.18 -25.63 9.29
N GLY A 184 -19.24 -26.04 10.56
CA GLY A 184 -18.40 -25.46 11.61
C GLY A 184 -16.91 -25.74 11.36
N ARG A 185 -16.57 -26.97 11.00
CA ARG A 185 -15.19 -27.39 10.74
C ARG A 185 -15.11 -28.44 9.63
N VAL A 186 -14.13 -28.33 8.75
CA VAL A 186 -13.80 -29.33 7.72
C VAL A 186 -12.32 -29.68 7.82
N ILE A 187 -11.99 -30.94 8.09
CA ILE A 187 -10.60 -31.41 8.25
C ILE A 187 -10.32 -32.57 7.31
N PHE A 188 -9.23 -32.46 6.57
CA PHE A 188 -8.58 -33.55 5.84
C PHE A 188 -7.16 -33.74 6.38
N SER A 189 -6.96 -34.75 7.22
CA SER A 189 -5.67 -35.02 7.86
C SER A 189 -5.10 -36.39 7.47
N ASN A 190 -3.79 -36.45 7.21
CA ASN A 190 -3.06 -37.70 6.98
C ASN A 190 -3.62 -38.58 5.83
N ASN A 191 -4.33 -37.99 4.87
CA ASN A 191 -4.86 -38.76 3.75
C ASN A 191 -3.79 -38.91 2.68
N SER A 192 -3.74 -40.06 2.03
CA SER A 192 -2.71 -40.30 1.03
C SER A 192 -3.16 -41.17 -0.14
N CYS A 193 -2.52 -40.98 -1.28
CA CYS A 193 -2.61 -41.91 -2.41
C CYS A 193 -1.20 -42.29 -2.89
N GLY A 194 -1.00 -43.53 -3.32
CA GLY A 194 0.35 -44.07 -3.56
C GLY A 194 1.05 -43.47 -4.79
N ASN A 195 0.54 -43.75 -5.99
CA ASN A 195 1.23 -43.39 -7.26
C ASN A 195 0.43 -42.41 -8.15
N THR A 196 -0.63 -41.83 -7.63
CA THR A 196 -1.60 -41.01 -8.37
C THR A 196 -1.70 -39.63 -7.71
N SER A 197 -2.78 -38.89 -7.94
CA SER A 197 -2.88 -37.48 -7.54
C SER A 197 -4.01 -37.24 -6.54
N GLY A 198 -3.90 -36.18 -5.73
CA GLY A 198 -4.91 -35.76 -4.76
C GLY A 198 -4.87 -36.58 -3.47
N GLY A 199 -3.99 -36.23 -2.53
CA GLY A 199 -3.82 -37.02 -1.30
C GLY A 199 -5.05 -37.02 -0.42
N ALA A 200 -5.78 -35.90 -0.36
CA ALA A 200 -7.11 -35.83 0.22
C ALA A 200 -8.20 -35.96 -0.84
N ILE A 201 -8.17 -35.06 -1.84
CA ILE A 201 -9.23 -34.94 -2.84
C ILE A 201 -8.62 -34.99 -4.24
N TYR A 202 -9.17 -35.87 -5.08
CA TYR A 202 -8.95 -35.87 -6.51
C TYR A 202 -10.25 -35.53 -7.23
N HIS A 203 -10.20 -34.54 -8.11
CA HIS A 203 -11.33 -34.12 -8.91
C HIS A 203 -10.94 -34.00 -10.39
N HIS A 204 -11.75 -34.60 -11.26
CA HIS A 204 -11.53 -34.61 -12.71
C HIS A 204 -12.86 -34.40 -13.44
N SER A 205 -12.89 -33.46 -14.39
CA SER A 205 -13.98 -33.35 -15.37
C SER A 205 -13.52 -33.87 -16.74
N ILE A 206 -14.22 -34.86 -17.31
CA ILE A 206 -13.89 -35.47 -18.60
C ILE A 206 -14.51 -34.67 -19.76
N ASP A 207 -15.63 -33.97 -19.52
CA ASP A 207 -16.31 -33.15 -20.53
C ASP A 207 -15.60 -31.80 -20.77
N ASN A 208 -14.65 -31.80 -21.70
CA ASN A 208 -13.82 -30.66 -22.14
C ASN A 208 -14.59 -29.45 -22.73
N ALA A 209 -15.93 -29.51 -22.83
CA ALA A 209 -16.70 -28.58 -23.65
C ALA A 209 -17.42 -27.45 -22.88
N ASN A 210 -17.74 -27.56 -21.58
CA ASN A 210 -18.44 -26.49 -20.84
C ASN A 210 -18.08 -26.43 -19.33
N ASN A 211 -17.35 -25.36 -18.98
CA ASN A 211 -16.42 -25.19 -17.85
C ASN A 211 -16.99 -24.95 -16.44
N ASP A 212 -18.17 -25.43 -16.07
CA ASP A 212 -18.71 -25.19 -14.71
C ASP A 212 -19.69 -26.25 -14.16
N SER A 213 -19.90 -27.37 -14.86
CA SER A 213 -20.91 -28.38 -14.46
C SER A 213 -20.55 -29.13 -13.17
N SER A 214 -19.27 -29.30 -12.87
CA SER A 214 -18.79 -30.16 -11.77
C SER A 214 -17.64 -29.53 -10.97
N PRO A 215 -17.85 -28.43 -10.21
CA PRO A 215 -16.80 -27.83 -9.40
C PRO A 215 -16.57 -28.58 -8.08
N LEU A 216 -15.35 -28.47 -7.55
CA LEU A 216 -15.10 -28.61 -6.11
C LEU A 216 -15.34 -27.25 -5.44
N SER A 217 -16.36 -27.18 -4.58
CA SER A 217 -16.71 -25.97 -3.82
C SER A 217 -16.53 -26.20 -2.32
N VAL A 218 -15.69 -25.37 -1.70
CA VAL A 218 -15.51 -25.32 -0.24
C VAL A 218 -15.89 -23.93 0.22
N SER A 219 -17.08 -23.78 0.80
CA SER A 219 -17.64 -22.44 1.03
C SER A 219 -18.34 -22.23 2.35
N GLN A 220 -18.26 -21.03 2.92
CA GLN A 220 -19.03 -20.65 4.12
C GLN A 220 -18.76 -21.57 5.33
N ASN A 221 -17.59 -22.20 5.42
CA ASN A 221 -17.21 -22.99 6.58
C ASN A 221 -16.45 -22.11 7.57
N ALA A 222 -16.64 -22.29 8.88
CA ALA A 222 -15.94 -21.46 9.86
C ALA A 222 -14.43 -21.81 9.94
N TYR A 223 -14.06 -23.07 9.66
CA TYR A 223 -12.68 -23.54 9.66
C TYR A 223 -12.48 -24.68 8.65
N VAL A 224 -11.43 -24.60 7.83
CA VAL A 224 -11.05 -25.60 6.84
C VAL A 224 -9.55 -25.89 6.97
N GLU A 225 -9.18 -27.16 7.11
CA GLU A 225 -7.78 -27.59 7.19
C GLU A 225 -7.50 -28.82 6.33
N PHE A 226 -6.39 -28.75 5.59
CA PHE A 226 -5.75 -29.87 4.94
C PHE A 226 -4.35 -30.03 5.51
N SER A 227 -4.12 -31.09 6.28
CA SER A 227 -2.86 -31.30 7.00
C SER A 227 -2.21 -32.65 6.68
N SER A 228 -0.92 -32.66 6.39
CA SER A 228 -0.12 -33.89 6.25
C SER A 228 -0.67 -34.86 5.19
N ASN A 229 -1.32 -34.35 4.14
CA ASN A 229 -1.79 -35.19 3.04
C ASN A 229 -0.66 -35.42 2.02
N THR A 230 -0.64 -36.58 1.38
CA THR A 230 0.48 -36.98 0.50
C THR A 230 0.01 -37.64 -0.79
N ALA A 231 0.56 -37.23 -1.94
CA ALA A 231 0.28 -37.80 -3.25
C ALA A 231 1.48 -37.67 -4.20
N SER A 232 1.35 -38.16 -5.45
CA SER A 232 2.32 -37.86 -6.52
C SER A 232 2.21 -36.39 -6.96
N ASN A 233 0.99 -35.89 -7.21
CA ASN A 233 0.69 -34.49 -7.50
C ASN A 233 -0.47 -34.01 -6.62
N GLY A 234 -0.49 -32.73 -6.25
CA GLY A 234 -1.58 -32.17 -5.45
C GLY A 234 -1.65 -32.85 -4.09
N GLY A 235 -0.66 -32.62 -3.22
CA GLY A 235 -0.51 -33.39 -1.97
C GLY A 235 -1.78 -33.42 -1.12
N ALA A 236 -2.55 -32.33 -1.09
CA ALA A 236 -3.92 -32.33 -0.60
C ALA A 236 -4.96 -32.47 -1.73
N ILE A 237 -4.94 -31.55 -2.69
CA ILE A 237 -5.97 -31.44 -3.72
C ILE A 237 -5.34 -31.52 -5.11
N GLN A 238 -5.84 -32.43 -5.94
CA GLN A 238 -5.59 -32.41 -7.38
C GLN A 238 -6.88 -32.07 -8.12
N MET A 239 -6.77 -31.09 -9.02
CA MET A 239 -7.79 -30.75 -10.00
C MET A 239 -7.31 -31.07 -11.42
N TYR A 240 -8.21 -31.62 -12.25
CA TYR A 240 -7.97 -31.87 -13.66
C TYR A 240 -9.16 -31.41 -14.50
N ASP A 241 -8.93 -30.39 -15.33
CA ASP A 241 -9.92 -29.75 -16.20
C ASP A 241 -11.19 -29.24 -15.49
N CYS A 242 -11.09 -28.94 -14.19
CA CYS A 242 -12.19 -28.43 -13.36
C CYS A 242 -11.77 -27.27 -12.45
N ASN A 243 -12.71 -26.35 -12.16
CA ASN A 243 -12.48 -25.22 -11.25
C ASN A 243 -12.49 -25.67 -9.78
N LEU A 244 -11.53 -25.19 -9.00
CA LEU A 244 -11.58 -25.21 -7.54
C LEU A 244 -12.08 -23.86 -7.04
N ARG A 245 -13.13 -23.85 -6.22
CA ARG A 245 -13.68 -22.64 -5.59
C ARG A 245 -13.64 -22.77 -4.08
N ILE A 246 -12.82 -21.95 -3.43
CA ILE A 246 -12.75 -21.83 -1.97
C ILE A 246 -13.19 -20.42 -1.58
N THR A 247 -14.40 -20.28 -1.02
CA THR A 247 -15.04 -18.97 -0.86
C THR A 247 -15.69 -18.76 0.50
N ASP A 248 -15.65 -17.54 1.05
CA ASP A 248 -16.41 -17.18 2.27
C ASP A 248 -16.08 -18.03 3.52
N ASN A 249 -14.90 -18.65 3.61
CA ASN A 249 -14.53 -19.43 4.79
C ASN A 249 -13.91 -18.54 5.88
N GLY A 250 -14.01 -18.96 7.15
CA GLY A 250 -13.32 -18.31 8.26
C GLY A 250 -11.81 -18.49 8.16
N ILE A 251 -11.28 -19.61 8.68
CA ILE A 251 -9.86 -19.95 8.57
C ILE A 251 -9.68 -21.04 7.50
N LEU A 252 -8.68 -20.89 6.63
CA LEU A 252 -8.27 -21.85 5.62
C LEU A 252 -6.78 -22.20 5.79
N ALA A 253 -6.47 -23.46 6.11
CA ALA A 253 -5.11 -23.91 6.37
C ALA A 253 -4.70 -25.10 5.49
N PHE A 254 -3.53 -25.02 4.86
CA PHE A 254 -2.85 -26.11 4.17
C PHE A 254 -1.47 -26.30 4.80
N LEU A 255 -1.35 -27.35 5.61
CA LEU A 255 -0.21 -27.55 6.50
C LEU A 255 0.53 -28.85 6.15
N SER A 256 1.82 -28.76 5.83
CA SER A 256 2.69 -29.93 5.65
C SER A 256 2.18 -30.96 4.65
N ASN A 257 1.49 -30.53 3.59
CA ASN A 257 1.09 -31.43 2.51
C ASN A 257 2.26 -31.65 1.53
N GLU A 258 2.34 -32.83 0.95
CA GLU A 258 3.48 -33.24 0.13
C GLU A 258 3.08 -33.88 -1.20
N ALA A 259 3.59 -33.31 -2.29
CA ALA A 259 3.64 -33.93 -3.61
C ALA A 259 5.02 -34.60 -3.78
N THR A 260 5.04 -35.93 -3.76
CA THR A 260 6.27 -36.73 -3.68
C THR A 260 7.01 -36.89 -5.02
N GLN A 261 6.34 -36.63 -6.15
CA GLN A 261 6.93 -36.78 -7.49
C GLN A 261 6.62 -35.61 -8.44
N GLY A 262 5.55 -34.85 -8.19
CA GLY A 262 5.07 -33.81 -9.08
C GLY A 262 4.88 -32.45 -8.42
N SER A 263 3.88 -31.71 -8.90
CA SER A 263 3.64 -30.30 -8.59
C SER A 263 2.57 -30.09 -7.52
N GLY A 264 2.56 -28.91 -6.91
CA GLY A 264 1.51 -28.45 -5.99
C GLY A 264 1.49 -29.24 -4.69
N GLY A 265 2.41 -28.94 -3.76
CA GLY A 265 2.50 -29.69 -2.50
C GLY A 265 1.20 -29.69 -1.70
N ALA A 266 0.41 -28.61 -1.76
CA ALA A 266 -0.97 -28.59 -1.29
C ALA A 266 -1.96 -28.77 -2.44
N ILE A 267 -1.94 -27.88 -3.43
CA ILE A 267 -2.92 -27.82 -4.50
C ILE A 267 -2.21 -27.85 -5.85
N ASN A 268 -2.63 -28.77 -6.71
CA ASN A 268 -2.22 -28.79 -8.11
C ASN A 268 -3.44 -28.74 -9.03
N SER A 269 -3.43 -27.83 -10.00
CA SER A 269 -4.49 -27.69 -11.01
C SER A 269 -3.91 -27.77 -12.41
N SER A 270 -4.42 -28.72 -13.19
CA SER A 270 -4.13 -28.85 -14.63
C SER A 270 -5.36 -28.41 -15.41
N GLY A 271 -5.24 -27.34 -16.21
CA GLY A 271 -6.26 -26.92 -17.18
C GLY A 271 -7.20 -25.78 -16.77
N LYS A 272 -7.40 -25.51 -15.47
CA LYS A 272 -8.34 -24.47 -14.97
C LYS A 272 -7.81 -23.67 -13.78
N THR A 273 -8.55 -22.61 -13.43
CA THR A 273 -8.17 -21.64 -12.41
C THR A 273 -8.53 -22.13 -11.00
N ILE A 274 -7.63 -21.89 -10.06
CA ILE A 274 -7.86 -22.02 -8.62
C ILE A 274 -8.41 -20.68 -8.13
N ILE A 275 -9.63 -20.68 -7.60
CA ILE A 275 -10.35 -19.47 -7.17
C ILE A 275 -10.45 -19.51 -5.64
N ILE A 276 -9.78 -18.56 -4.96
CA ILE A 276 -9.78 -18.41 -3.50
C ILE A 276 -10.19 -16.98 -3.13
N PHE A 277 -11.43 -16.80 -2.67
CA PHE A 277 -12.06 -15.48 -2.48
C PHE A 277 -12.77 -15.33 -1.14
N ASP A 278 -12.84 -14.11 -0.61
CA ASP A 278 -13.68 -13.77 0.56
C ASP A 278 -13.42 -14.64 1.81
N ASN A 279 -12.23 -15.24 1.95
CA ASN A 279 -11.86 -15.98 3.15
C ASN A 279 -11.17 -15.04 4.16
N LYS A 280 -11.23 -15.32 5.47
CA LYS A 280 -10.49 -14.50 6.44
C LYS A 280 -9.00 -14.81 6.43
N ASP A 281 -8.58 -15.78 7.24
CA ASP A 281 -7.16 -16.11 7.41
C ASP A 281 -6.80 -17.33 6.56
N ILE A 282 -5.86 -17.15 5.63
CA ILE A 282 -5.34 -18.20 4.75
C ILE A 282 -3.89 -18.49 5.13
N THR A 283 -3.56 -19.76 5.39
CA THR A 283 -2.18 -20.19 5.63
C THR A 283 -1.81 -21.40 4.79
N PHE A 284 -0.75 -21.27 4.00
CA PHE A 284 -0.03 -22.37 3.36
C PHE A 284 1.33 -22.49 4.03
N SER A 285 1.52 -23.52 4.87
CA SER A 285 2.74 -23.67 5.64
C SER A 285 3.39 -25.04 5.46
N ALA A 286 4.70 -25.03 5.24
CA ALA A 286 5.53 -26.24 5.16
C ALA A 286 5.10 -27.27 4.11
N ASN A 287 4.39 -26.85 3.06
CA ASN A 287 4.02 -27.72 1.96
C ASN A 287 5.23 -27.96 1.04
N LYS A 288 5.30 -29.16 0.45
CA LYS A 288 6.47 -29.60 -0.31
C LYS A 288 6.08 -30.21 -1.65
N SER A 289 6.84 -29.90 -2.69
CA SER A 289 6.76 -30.59 -3.98
C SER A 289 8.14 -30.95 -4.52
N THR A 290 8.21 -31.86 -5.49
CA THR A 290 9.45 -32.16 -6.22
C THR A 290 9.51 -31.51 -7.59
N SER A 291 8.38 -31.14 -8.19
CA SER A 291 8.32 -30.34 -9.42
C SER A 291 7.97 -28.88 -9.08
N ASP A 292 6.87 -28.31 -9.55
CA ASP A 292 6.63 -26.87 -9.43
C ASP A 292 5.59 -26.53 -8.37
N GLY A 293 5.75 -25.38 -7.70
CA GLY A 293 4.78 -24.89 -6.74
C GLY A 293 4.77 -25.68 -5.43
N GLY A 294 5.63 -25.30 -4.48
CA GLY A 294 5.72 -26.01 -3.19
C GLY A 294 4.41 -26.05 -2.41
N ALA A 295 3.56 -25.04 -2.53
CA ALA A 295 2.18 -25.07 -2.06
C ALA A 295 1.18 -25.20 -3.21
N ILE A 296 1.22 -24.28 -4.18
CA ILE A 296 0.22 -24.18 -5.24
C ILE A 296 0.91 -24.24 -6.60
N SER A 297 0.38 -25.07 -7.50
CA SER A 297 0.75 -25.07 -8.91
C SER A 297 -0.49 -25.00 -9.80
N GLY A 298 -0.54 -23.99 -10.67
CA GLY A 298 -1.67 -23.74 -11.57
C GLY A 298 -1.94 -22.25 -11.80
N THR A 299 -3.01 -21.94 -12.53
CA THR A 299 -3.50 -20.56 -12.66
C THR A 299 -4.24 -20.17 -11.39
N LEU A 300 -3.89 -19.03 -10.78
CA LEU A 300 -4.40 -18.63 -9.46
C LEU A 300 -5.17 -17.31 -9.52
N ALA A 301 -6.32 -17.27 -8.86
CA ALA A 301 -7.04 -16.05 -8.49
C ALA A 301 -7.23 -16.05 -6.96
N LEU A 302 -6.36 -15.34 -6.26
CA LEU A 302 -6.32 -15.24 -4.80
C LEU A 302 -6.70 -13.82 -4.39
N ASN A 303 -8.00 -13.55 -4.30
CA ASN A 303 -8.50 -12.19 -4.24
C ASN A 303 -9.45 -11.97 -3.07
N GLN A 304 -9.54 -10.75 -2.54
CA GLN A 304 -10.55 -10.37 -1.53
C GLN A 304 -10.51 -11.21 -0.25
N ASN A 305 -9.32 -11.63 0.20
CA ASN A 305 -9.17 -12.34 1.48
C ASN A 305 -8.63 -11.40 2.56
N ASP A 306 -8.86 -11.66 3.85
CA ASP A 306 -8.33 -10.80 4.92
C ASP A 306 -6.79 -10.93 5.00
N ASP A 307 -6.25 -11.97 5.65
CA ASP A 307 -4.80 -12.17 5.78
C ASP A 307 -4.38 -13.47 5.09
N VAL A 308 -3.34 -13.41 4.26
CA VAL A 308 -2.80 -14.56 3.52
C VAL A 308 -1.33 -14.74 3.81
N LYS A 309 -0.95 -15.96 4.19
CA LYS A 309 0.41 -16.33 4.53
C LYS A 309 0.88 -17.59 3.81
N PHE A 310 2.01 -17.47 3.13
CA PHE A 310 2.81 -18.58 2.61
C PHE A 310 4.12 -18.65 3.38
N SER A 311 4.31 -19.69 4.18
CA SER A 311 5.50 -19.85 5.01
C SER A 311 6.18 -21.20 4.83
N LYS A 312 7.50 -21.20 4.66
CA LYS A 312 8.31 -22.44 4.64
C LYS A 312 7.90 -23.46 3.59
N ASN A 313 7.22 -23.04 2.53
CA ASN A 313 6.90 -23.93 1.41
C ASN A 313 8.17 -24.17 0.59
N PHE A 314 8.34 -25.40 0.11
CA PHE A 314 9.57 -25.82 -0.53
C PHE A 314 9.31 -26.59 -1.82
N THR A 315 10.15 -26.36 -2.82
CA THR A 315 10.19 -27.23 -4.00
C THR A 315 11.58 -27.48 -4.57
N LYS A 316 11.76 -28.64 -5.23
CA LYS A 316 12.98 -29.01 -5.98
C LYS A 316 12.99 -28.51 -7.45
N SER A 317 11.96 -27.79 -7.89
CA SER A 317 11.98 -27.03 -9.16
C SER A 317 11.74 -25.55 -8.87
N THR A 318 10.73 -24.93 -9.49
CA THR A 318 10.47 -23.49 -9.46
C THR A 318 9.23 -23.13 -8.65
N GLY A 319 9.21 -21.92 -8.06
CA GLY A 319 8.06 -21.42 -7.30
C GLY A 319 7.92 -22.10 -5.95
N GLY A 320 8.77 -21.73 -4.97
CA GLY A 320 8.80 -22.39 -3.67
C GLY A 320 7.47 -22.38 -2.92
N ALA A 321 6.64 -21.35 -3.12
CA ALA A 321 5.24 -21.34 -2.67
C ALA A 321 4.28 -21.53 -3.84
N ILE A 322 4.38 -20.68 -4.87
CA ILE A 322 3.43 -20.63 -5.98
C ILE A 322 4.19 -20.77 -7.30
N TYR A 323 3.73 -21.71 -8.12
CA TYR A 323 4.01 -21.72 -9.55
C TYR A 323 2.74 -21.32 -10.32
N ALA A 324 2.76 -20.11 -10.85
CA ALA A 324 1.69 -19.58 -11.70
C ALA A 324 1.95 -20.01 -13.15
N SER A 325 0.99 -20.73 -13.74
CA SER A 325 1.10 -21.30 -15.09
C SER A 325 1.60 -20.28 -16.13
N PRO A 326 2.58 -20.62 -16.99
CA PRO A 326 3.21 -19.67 -17.91
C PRO A 326 2.29 -19.06 -18.98
N SER A 327 1.13 -19.67 -19.21
CA SER A 327 0.21 -19.32 -20.30
C SER A 327 -1.00 -18.51 -19.85
N SER A 328 -1.18 -18.28 -18.55
CA SER A 328 -2.38 -17.65 -18.00
C SER A 328 -2.02 -16.55 -17.00
N LEU A 329 -2.82 -15.49 -17.01
CA LEU A 329 -2.71 -14.43 -16.02
C LEU A 329 -3.17 -14.95 -14.65
N SER A 330 -2.30 -14.86 -13.65
CA SER A 330 -2.68 -15.07 -12.25
C SER A 330 -2.91 -13.72 -11.56
N SER A 331 -3.77 -13.70 -10.55
CA SER A 331 -4.16 -12.48 -9.84
C SER A 331 -4.11 -12.68 -8.33
N ILE A 332 -3.55 -11.71 -7.63
CA ILE A 332 -3.53 -11.57 -6.17
C ILE A 332 -4.00 -10.15 -5.83
N LEU A 333 -5.30 -10.00 -5.63
CA LEU A 333 -5.95 -8.69 -5.61
C LEU A 333 -6.74 -8.44 -4.33
N GLU A 334 -6.75 -7.21 -3.84
CA GLU A 334 -7.70 -6.79 -2.79
C GLU A 334 -7.61 -7.62 -1.49
N ASN A 335 -6.45 -8.21 -1.19
CA ASN A 335 -6.24 -8.89 0.09
C ASN A 335 -5.77 -7.91 1.16
N GLY A 336 -6.03 -8.17 2.44
CA GLY A 336 -5.52 -7.38 3.57
C GLY A 336 -4.00 -7.50 3.70
N LYS A 337 -3.47 -8.42 4.52
CA LYS A 337 -2.02 -8.63 4.63
C LYS A 337 -1.56 -9.85 3.84
N LEU A 338 -0.53 -9.68 3.02
CA LEU A 338 0.13 -10.77 2.29
C LEU A 338 1.53 -11.02 2.84
N VAL A 339 1.83 -12.26 3.23
CA VAL A 339 3.15 -12.63 3.75
C VAL A 339 3.70 -13.85 3.02
N PHE A 340 4.87 -13.69 2.41
CA PHE A 340 5.68 -14.77 1.86
C PHE A 340 6.98 -14.84 2.66
N GLU A 341 7.08 -15.80 3.58
CA GLU A 341 8.25 -15.95 4.46
C GLU A 341 8.93 -17.31 4.31
N GLU A 342 10.26 -17.31 4.22
CA GLU A 342 11.08 -18.52 4.25
C GLU A 342 10.67 -19.59 3.22
N ASN A 343 10.04 -19.19 2.10
CA ASN A 343 9.75 -20.10 1.00
C ASN A 343 11.01 -20.34 0.18
N ALA A 344 11.17 -21.55 -0.35
CA ALA A 344 12.40 -21.95 -1.00
C ALA A 344 12.20 -22.79 -2.26
N SER A 345 12.99 -22.52 -3.30
CA SER A 345 13.08 -23.31 -4.53
C SER A 345 14.53 -23.66 -4.82
N THR A 346 14.83 -24.85 -5.35
CA THR A 346 16.20 -25.15 -5.83
C THR A 346 16.48 -24.55 -7.21
N GLU A 347 15.44 -24.18 -7.95
CA GLU A 347 15.54 -23.43 -9.21
C GLU A 347 15.19 -21.95 -8.98
N SER A 348 14.40 -21.32 -9.85
CA SER A 348 14.05 -19.89 -9.79
C SER A 348 12.71 -19.63 -9.10
N GLY A 349 12.58 -18.47 -8.46
CA GLY A 349 11.35 -18.01 -7.79
C GLY A 349 11.17 -18.66 -6.43
N GLY A 350 11.94 -18.18 -5.43
CA GLY A 350 11.94 -18.77 -4.10
C GLY A 350 10.56 -18.75 -3.42
N ALA A 351 9.75 -17.72 -3.66
CA ALA A 351 8.33 -17.72 -3.31
C ALA A 351 7.45 -17.95 -4.54
N ILE A 352 7.59 -17.14 -5.59
CA ILE A 352 6.74 -17.18 -6.78
C ILE A 352 7.57 -17.35 -8.04
N ARG A 353 7.12 -18.27 -8.90
CA ARG A 353 7.50 -18.36 -10.29
C ARG A 353 6.29 -18.09 -11.17
N CYS A 354 6.38 -17.14 -12.09
CA CYS A 354 5.26 -16.78 -12.99
C CYS A 354 5.72 -16.37 -14.39
N SER A 355 4.76 -16.24 -15.31
CA SER A 355 4.94 -15.45 -16.54
C SER A 355 4.20 -14.12 -16.42
N ASN A 356 2.90 -14.16 -16.10
CA ASN A 356 2.09 -12.96 -15.88
C ASN A 356 1.46 -13.02 -14.50
N ILE A 357 1.63 -11.96 -13.71
CA ILE A 357 0.95 -11.86 -12.43
C ILE A 357 0.62 -10.40 -12.08
N ASP A 358 -0.62 -10.20 -11.66
CA ASP A 358 -1.11 -8.95 -11.09
C ASP A 358 -1.22 -9.06 -9.57
N ILE A 359 -0.45 -8.25 -8.86
CA ILE A 359 -0.47 -8.16 -7.40
C ILE A 359 -0.84 -6.73 -7.03
N ASN A 360 -2.15 -6.45 -6.98
CA ASN A 360 -2.65 -5.07 -6.90
C ASN A 360 -3.70 -4.87 -5.81
N HIS A 361 -3.83 -3.64 -5.32
CA HIS A 361 -4.88 -3.25 -4.35
C HIS A 361 -4.86 -4.02 -3.03
N ASN A 362 -3.73 -4.62 -2.66
CA ASN A 362 -3.59 -5.30 -1.38
C ASN A 362 -3.16 -4.30 -0.29
N GLY A 363 -3.32 -4.67 0.98
CA GLY A 363 -2.74 -3.94 2.11
C GLY A 363 -1.22 -4.10 2.15
N THR A 364 -0.70 -4.62 3.26
CA THR A 364 0.75 -4.80 3.42
C THR A 364 1.23 -6.12 2.82
N ILE A 365 2.23 -6.06 1.94
CA ILE A 365 2.89 -7.22 1.31
C ILE A 365 4.32 -7.36 1.83
N LEU A 366 4.63 -8.51 2.43
CA LEU A 366 5.94 -8.82 3.00
C LEU A 366 6.56 -10.02 2.31
N TRP A 367 7.75 -9.85 1.73
CA TRP A 367 8.58 -10.89 1.13
C TRP A 367 9.83 -11.05 1.98
N GLN A 368 9.86 -12.06 2.86
CA GLN A 368 10.88 -12.16 3.90
C GLN A 368 11.66 -13.46 3.79
N LYS A 369 12.99 -13.36 3.62
CA LYS A 369 13.89 -14.51 3.67
C LYS A 369 13.53 -15.63 2.69
N ASN A 370 12.92 -15.32 1.56
CA ASN A 370 12.68 -16.32 0.52
C ASN A 370 13.99 -16.59 -0.21
N THR A 371 14.22 -17.85 -0.59
CA THR A 371 15.49 -18.29 -1.16
C THR A 371 15.32 -19.07 -2.45
N SER A 372 16.12 -18.77 -3.48
CA SER A 372 16.15 -19.56 -4.72
C SER A 372 17.57 -20.08 -5.00
N GLY A 373 17.67 -21.33 -5.48
CA GLY A 373 18.93 -21.92 -5.94
C GLY A 373 19.39 -21.41 -7.32
N LYS A 374 18.55 -20.62 -8.01
CA LYS A 374 18.93 -19.85 -9.20
C LYS A 374 18.55 -18.38 -9.06
N ASN A 375 17.50 -17.95 -9.75
CA ASN A 375 17.15 -16.54 -9.92
C ASN A 375 15.87 -16.16 -9.16
N GLY A 376 15.80 -14.92 -8.67
CA GLY A 376 14.59 -14.38 -8.04
C GLY A 376 14.33 -15.00 -6.67
N GLY A 377 15.02 -14.49 -5.65
CA GLY A 377 14.90 -15.05 -4.29
C GLY A 377 13.47 -15.02 -3.75
N ALA A 378 12.69 -13.98 -4.09
CA ALA A 378 11.26 -13.96 -3.86
C ALA A 378 10.48 -14.29 -5.15
N ILE A 379 10.64 -13.49 -6.20
CA ILE A 379 9.85 -13.58 -7.43
C ILE A 379 10.79 -13.79 -8.62
N ALA A 380 10.46 -14.76 -9.47
CA ALA A 380 11.07 -14.91 -10.79
C ALA A 380 10.00 -14.93 -11.87
N THR A 381 10.13 -14.06 -12.87
CA THR A 381 9.33 -14.13 -14.09
C THR A 381 10.09 -14.89 -15.19
N SER A 382 9.33 -15.47 -16.12
CA SER A 382 9.88 -15.81 -17.44
C SER A 382 8.77 -15.79 -18.48
N ALA A 383 9.04 -15.31 -19.67
CA ALA A 383 8.26 -15.72 -20.83
C ALA A 383 9.10 -15.75 -22.11
N PRO A 384 8.66 -16.50 -23.13
CA PRO A 384 9.19 -16.35 -24.46
C PRO A 384 8.87 -14.96 -25.06
N TYR A 385 7.73 -14.32 -24.73
CA TYR A 385 7.35 -12.96 -25.19
C TYR A 385 6.36 -12.26 -24.22
N ALA A 386 6.59 -10.98 -23.90
CA ALA A 386 5.64 -10.02 -23.27
C ALA A 386 5.00 -10.42 -21.92
N ALA A 387 5.81 -10.94 -20.99
CA ALA A 387 5.34 -11.17 -19.62
C ALA A 387 5.29 -9.87 -18.81
N THR A 388 4.44 -9.81 -17.79
CA THR A 388 4.29 -8.65 -16.89
C THR A 388 4.26 -9.07 -15.42
N LEU A 389 5.01 -8.35 -14.59
CA LEU A 389 4.89 -8.35 -13.14
C LEU A 389 4.36 -6.98 -12.71
N ASN A 390 3.09 -6.94 -12.30
CA ASN A 390 2.45 -5.73 -11.82
C ASN A 390 2.32 -5.79 -10.30
N LEU A 391 2.88 -4.78 -9.64
CA LEU A 391 2.86 -4.58 -8.19
C LEU A 391 2.35 -3.16 -7.94
N ASN A 392 1.04 -2.96 -8.11
CA ASN A 392 0.44 -1.62 -8.18
C ASN A 392 -0.66 -1.37 -7.15
N HIS A 393 -0.85 -0.12 -6.74
CA HIS A 393 -1.95 0.27 -5.83
C HIS A 393 -1.96 -0.47 -4.48
N ASN A 394 -0.82 -0.96 -3.98
CA ASN A 394 -0.73 -1.62 -2.68
C ASN A 394 -0.38 -0.62 -1.57
N GLU A 395 -0.84 -0.85 -0.34
CA GLU A 395 -0.56 0.05 0.79
C GLU A 395 0.94 0.07 1.13
N ARG A 396 1.58 -1.11 1.17
CA ARG A 396 3.00 -1.25 1.47
C ARG A 396 3.57 -2.51 0.85
N ILE A 397 4.76 -2.43 0.27
CA ILE A 397 5.53 -3.55 -0.27
C ILE A 397 6.91 -3.57 0.36
N GLU A 398 7.30 -4.70 0.94
CA GLU A 398 8.62 -4.83 1.55
C GLU A 398 9.28 -6.17 1.18
N PHE A 399 10.45 -6.10 0.53
CA PHE A 399 11.32 -7.23 0.25
C PHE A 399 12.52 -7.20 1.20
N THR A 400 12.55 -8.11 2.16
CA THR A 400 13.57 -8.12 3.22
C THR A 400 14.35 -9.44 3.22
N LYS A 401 15.67 -9.35 3.06
CA LYS A 401 16.60 -10.49 3.17
C LYS A 401 16.28 -11.67 2.24
N ASN A 402 15.72 -11.42 1.07
CA ASN A 402 15.55 -12.47 0.06
C ASN A 402 16.90 -12.78 -0.60
N THR A 403 17.11 -14.03 -1.00
CA THR A 403 18.42 -14.48 -1.50
C THR A 403 18.30 -15.34 -2.75
N ALA A 404 19.07 -15.00 -3.77
CA ALA A 404 19.23 -15.80 -4.99
C ALA A 404 20.69 -16.23 -5.15
N VAL A 405 20.94 -17.50 -5.47
CA VAL A 405 22.31 -17.99 -5.75
C VAL A 405 22.86 -17.39 -7.05
N GLU A 406 22.00 -17.09 -8.02
CA GLU A 406 22.35 -16.39 -9.25
C GLU A 406 21.95 -14.91 -9.17
N SER A 407 20.90 -14.47 -9.87
CA SER A 407 20.59 -13.05 -10.01
C SER A 407 19.22 -12.67 -9.47
N GLY A 408 19.03 -11.39 -9.12
CA GLY A 408 17.78 -10.85 -8.62
C GLY A 408 17.46 -11.36 -7.22
N GLY A 409 18.15 -10.84 -6.19
CA GLY A 409 18.02 -11.35 -4.83
C GLY A 409 16.59 -11.29 -4.30
N ALA A 410 15.80 -10.29 -4.69
CA ALA A 410 14.36 -10.25 -4.51
C ALA A 410 13.61 -10.64 -5.79
N ILE A 411 13.82 -9.87 -6.87
CA ILE A 411 13.09 -10.01 -8.13
C ILE A 411 14.07 -10.30 -9.26
N HIS A 412 13.77 -11.35 -10.03
CA HIS A 412 14.38 -11.59 -11.33
C HIS A 412 13.32 -11.51 -12.42
N SER A 413 13.49 -10.56 -13.33
CA SER A 413 12.65 -10.47 -14.53
C SER A 413 13.40 -11.01 -15.74
N PHE A 414 12.87 -12.05 -16.39
CA PHE A 414 13.39 -12.55 -17.67
C PHE A 414 12.43 -12.23 -18.80
N ARG A 415 12.80 -11.29 -19.67
CA ARG A 415 11.98 -10.82 -20.80
C ARG A 415 10.55 -10.44 -20.39
N SER A 416 10.43 -9.68 -19.30
CA SER A 416 9.15 -9.25 -18.76
C SER A 416 9.23 -7.81 -18.28
N ASP A 417 8.13 -7.09 -18.43
CA ASP A 417 7.99 -5.75 -17.86
C ASP A 417 7.75 -5.85 -16.35
N VAL A 418 8.31 -4.90 -15.59
CA VAL A 418 8.14 -4.82 -14.14
C VAL A 418 7.58 -3.46 -13.79
N ASN A 419 6.35 -3.44 -13.28
CA ASN A 419 5.65 -2.22 -12.90
C ASN A 419 5.47 -2.20 -11.39
N LEU A 420 6.07 -1.18 -10.76
CA LEU A 420 5.95 -0.89 -9.34
C LEU A 420 5.37 0.52 -9.22
N SER A 421 4.04 0.62 -9.28
CA SER A 421 3.37 1.93 -9.42
C SER A 421 2.21 2.20 -8.46
N ASP A 422 2.02 3.48 -8.13
CA ASP A 422 0.90 3.97 -7.33
C ASP A 422 0.76 3.27 -5.95
N ASN A 423 1.87 2.82 -5.37
CA ASN A 423 1.88 2.20 -4.04
C ASN A 423 2.16 3.23 -2.94
N GLY A 424 1.86 2.88 -1.69
CA GLY A 424 2.31 3.64 -0.53
C GLY A 424 3.82 3.53 -0.35
N PHE A 425 4.26 2.68 0.57
CA PHE A 425 5.69 2.51 0.86
C PHE A 425 6.27 1.26 0.22
N CYS A 426 7.33 1.38 -0.58
CA CYS A 426 8.05 0.26 -1.17
C CYS A 426 9.50 0.24 -0.69
N SER A 427 9.97 -0.91 -0.19
CA SER A 427 11.36 -1.07 0.23
C SER A 427 11.97 -2.42 -0.10
N PHE A 428 13.24 -2.39 -0.52
CA PHE A 428 14.11 -3.53 -0.74
C PHE A 428 15.27 -3.43 0.25
N LEU A 429 15.25 -4.28 1.27
CA LEU A 429 16.12 -4.19 2.44
C LEU A 429 16.96 -5.46 2.58
N GLY A 430 18.28 -5.34 2.39
CA GLY A 430 19.20 -6.44 2.67
C GLY A 430 19.04 -7.66 1.75
N ASN A 431 18.53 -7.49 0.52
CA ASN A 431 18.43 -8.60 -0.43
C ASN A 431 19.79 -8.92 -1.05
N THR A 432 20.04 -10.18 -1.39
CA THR A 432 21.36 -10.63 -1.83
C THR A 432 21.29 -11.53 -3.06
N SER A 433 22.17 -11.31 -4.03
CA SER A 433 22.35 -12.18 -5.18
C SER A 433 23.81 -12.62 -5.35
N GLY A 434 24.02 -13.87 -5.79
CA GLY A 434 25.35 -14.42 -6.07
C GLY A 434 25.96 -13.97 -7.42
N LYS A 435 25.19 -13.26 -8.24
CA LYS A 435 25.59 -12.64 -9.50
C LYS A 435 25.11 -11.19 -9.54
N ASN A 436 24.05 -10.90 -10.29
CA ASN A 436 23.64 -9.54 -10.62
C ASN A 436 22.36 -9.11 -9.90
N GLY A 437 22.20 -7.81 -9.64
CA GLY A 437 20.98 -7.24 -9.09
C GLY A 437 20.68 -7.75 -7.68
N GLY A 438 21.26 -7.12 -6.66
CA GLY A 438 21.10 -7.60 -5.28
C GLY A 438 19.64 -7.57 -4.82
N ALA A 439 18.86 -6.59 -5.28
CA ALA A 439 17.41 -6.58 -5.17
C ALA A 439 16.74 -7.03 -6.48
N ILE A 440 16.97 -6.31 -7.57
CA ILE A 440 16.26 -6.49 -8.84
C ILE A 440 17.25 -6.74 -9.97
N PHE A 441 17.05 -7.81 -10.73
CA PHE A 441 17.72 -8.01 -12.01
C PHE A 441 16.69 -8.06 -13.13
N LEU A 442 16.85 -7.16 -14.11
CA LEU A 442 16.09 -7.18 -15.35
C LEU A 442 16.97 -7.74 -16.46
N ASP A 443 16.66 -8.94 -16.91
CA ASP A 443 17.37 -9.65 -17.97
C ASP A 443 16.53 -9.73 -19.23
N ASN A 444 16.98 -9.04 -20.27
CA ASN A 444 16.28 -9.00 -21.53
C ASN A 444 16.91 -9.86 -22.61
N SER A 445 18.17 -10.29 -22.45
CA SER A 445 18.89 -11.10 -23.44
C SER A 445 18.77 -10.61 -24.91
N GLY A 446 18.63 -9.30 -25.15
CA GLY A 446 18.57 -8.68 -26.48
C GLY A 446 17.17 -8.29 -27.02
N TYR A 447 16.11 -8.36 -26.22
CA TYR A 447 14.81 -7.73 -26.55
C TYR A 447 14.71 -6.36 -25.85
N HIS A 448 13.72 -5.52 -26.17
CA HIS A 448 13.45 -4.26 -25.46
C HIS A 448 12.20 -4.42 -24.59
N HIS A 449 12.35 -4.22 -23.28
CA HIS A 449 11.31 -4.33 -22.24
C HIS A 449 11.57 -3.25 -21.21
N GLU A 450 10.50 -2.80 -20.57
CA GLU A 450 10.51 -1.65 -19.71
C GLU A 450 10.24 -2.05 -18.26
N ALA A 451 10.99 -1.44 -17.35
CA ALA A 451 10.59 -1.36 -15.96
C ALA A 451 10.23 0.06 -15.58
N GLN A 452 9.19 0.16 -14.75
CA GLN A 452 8.63 1.44 -14.35
C GLN A 452 8.42 1.43 -12.84
N ILE A 453 9.02 2.41 -12.16
CA ILE A 453 8.84 2.67 -10.74
C ILE A 453 8.21 4.05 -10.60
N ARG A 454 6.90 4.11 -10.40
CA ARG A 454 6.15 5.36 -10.61
C ARG A 454 5.15 5.72 -9.52
N ASN A 455 5.02 7.01 -9.24
CA ASN A 455 3.93 7.55 -8.39
C ASN A 455 3.81 6.88 -7.02
N ASN A 456 4.89 6.30 -6.49
CA ASN A 456 4.88 5.71 -5.17
C ASN A 456 5.13 6.79 -4.11
N ASN A 457 4.57 6.63 -2.92
CA ASN A 457 4.87 7.57 -1.83
C ASN A 457 6.34 7.46 -1.37
N SER A 458 6.94 6.27 -1.39
CA SER A 458 8.36 6.12 -1.12
C SER A 458 8.93 4.86 -1.77
N ILE A 459 10.16 4.95 -2.28
CA ILE A 459 10.95 3.83 -2.79
C ILE A 459 12.31 3.82 -2.09
N ILE A 460 12.63 2.73 -1.40
CA ILE A 460 13.91 2.59 -0.68
C ILE A 460 14.61 1.31 -1.13
N PHE A 461 15.87 1.44 -1.56
CA PHE A 461 16.80 0.34 -1.73
C PHE A 461 17.91 0.52 -0.71
N ASP A 462 17.88 -0.27 0.37
CA ASP A 462 18.90 -0.21 1.41
C ASP A 462 19.63 -1.54 1.59
N SER A 463 20.95 -1.46 1.68
CA SER A 463 21.82 -2.58 2.05
C SER A 463 21.69 -3.81 1.14
N ASN A 464 21.30 -3.65 -0.13
CA ASN A 464 21.22 -4.77 -1.06
C ASN A 464 22.61 -5.08 -1.63
N THR A 465 22.89 -6.37 -1.85
CA THR A 465 24.23 -6.84 -2.23
C THR A 465 24.20 -7.76 -3.45
N ALA A 466 24.97 -7.43 -4.47
CA ALA A 466 25.27 -8.29 -5.61
C ALA A 466 26.75 -8.68 -5.58
N GLN A 467 27.09 -9.94 -5.88
CA GLN A 467 28.51 -10.35 -6.00
C GLN A 467 29.17 -9.87 -7.30
N VAL A 468 28.39 -9.46 -8.31
CA VAL A 468 28.90 -8.99 -9.61
C VAL A 468 28.44 -7.56 -9.85
N ASP A 469 27.32 -7.32 -10.54
CA ASP A 469 26.92 -5.97 -10.94
C ASP A 469 25.55 -5.55 -10.37
N GLY A 470 25.41 -4.26 -10.07
CA GLY A 470 24.14 -3.63 -9.65
C GLY A 470 23.74 -4.04 -8.24
N GLY A 471 24.32 -3.41 -7.22
CA GLY A 471 24.11 -3.81 -5.83
C GLY A 471 22.64 -3.77 -5.41
N ALA A 472 21.87 -2.79 -5.90
CA ALA A 472 20.41 -2.83 -5.85
C ALA A 472 19.81 -3.36 -7.16
N ILE A 473 20.10 -2.69 -8.28
CA ILE A 473 19.43 -2.92 -9.56
C ILE A 473 20.45 -3.18 -10.67
N ARG A 474 20.22 -4.21 -11.47
CA ARG A 474 20.94 -4.45 -12.74
C ARG A 474 19.97 -4.45 -13.92
N LEU A 475 20.31 -3.69 -14.98
CA LEU A 475 19.54 -3.57 -16.23
C LEU A 475 20.30 -4.14 -17.44
N SER A 476 20.02 -5.38 -17.84
CA SER A 476 20.68 -6.07 -18.96
C SER A 476 19.80 -6.07 -20.20
N GLY A 477 19.92 -5.00 -21.00
CA GLY A 477 19.10 -4.82 -22.21
C GLY A 477 17.68 -4.33 -21.93
N SER A 478 17.44 -3.70 -20.78
CA SER A 478 16.13 -3.16 -20.38
C SER A 478 16.25 -1.68 -20.05
N THR A 479 15.16 -0.95 -20.24
CA THR A 479 15.02 0.45 -19.81
C THR A 479 14.38 0.50 -18.42
N LEU A 480 14.82 1.44 -17.59
CA LEU A 480 14.20 1.73 -16.30
C LEU A 480 13.83 3.20 -16.20
N MET A 481 12.59 3.45 -15.80
CA MET A 481 12.12 4.79 -15.48
C MET A 481 11.61 4.89 -14.04
N ILE A 482 12.21 5.81 -13.28
CA ILE A 482 11.82 6.16 -11.92
C ILE A 482 11.18 7.56 -11.97
N LYS A 483 9.85 7.64 -11.88
CA LYS A 483 9.11 8.88 -12.13
C LYS A 483 8.01 9.19 -11.11
N GLY A 484 7.84 10.46 -10.72
CA GLY A 484 6.64 10.89 -10.00
C GLY A 484 6.56 10.41 -8.54
N ASN A 485 7.64 9.84 -8.00
CA ASN A 485 7.66 9.35 -6.62
C ASN A 485 7.91 10.50 -5.64
N ASN A 486 7.33 10.46 -4.43
CA ASN A 486 7.60 11.50 -3.43
C ASN A 486 9.01 11.35 -2.83
N SER A 487 9.52 10.13 -2.67
CA SER A 487 10.89 9.89 -2.18
C SER A 487 11.51 8.67 -2.84
N VAL A 488 12.75 8.81 -3.30
CA VAL A 488 13.57 7.73 -3.86
C VAL A 488 14.92 7.70 -3.14
N ILE A 489 15.25 6.61 -2.48
CA ILE A 489 16.49 6.48 -1.70
C ILE A 489 17.23 5.21 -2.10
N PHE A 490 18.49 5.35 -2.49
CA PHE A 490 19.43 4.26 -2.63
C PHE A 490 20.53 4.45 -1.58
N SER A 491 20.57 3.56 -0.59
CA SER A 491 21.54 3.62 0.48
C SER A 491 22.27 2.31 0.73
N ASN A 492 23.57 2.40 1.03
CA ASN A 492 24.36 1.24 1.47
C ASN A 492 24.37 0.02 0.53
N ASN A 493 23.96 0.18 -0.74
CA ASN A 493 23.95 -0.94 -1.68
C ASN A 493 25.39 -1.23 -2.14
N SER A 494 25.68 -2.51 -2.39
CA SER A 494 27.04 -2.97 -2.67
C SER A 494 27.10 -3.91 -3.87
N ALA A 495 28.04 -3.69 -4.78
CA ALA A 495 28.34 -4.63 -5.86
C ALA A 495 29.79 -5.12 -5.77
N GLY A 496 30.07 -6.33 -6.27
CA GLY A 496 31.43 -6.87 -6.32
C GLY A 496 32.27 -6.30 -7.47
N ASN A 497 31.63 -5.73 -8.49
CA ASN A 497 32.29 -5.22 -9.69
C ASN A 497 31.75 -3.83 -10.09
N LEU A 498 30.54 -3.72 -10.64
CA LEU A 498 30.04 -2.45 -11.20
C LEU A 498 28.71 -1.99 -10.61
N GLY A 499 28.56 -0.68 -10.39
CA GLY A 499 27.30 -0.04 -9.99
C GLY A 499 26.86 -0.40 -8.57
N GLY A 500 27.33 0.37 -7.58
CA GLY A 500 27.02 0.09 -6.18
C GLY A 500 25.52 0.09 -5.88
N ALA A 501 24.77 1.02 -6.47
CA ALA A 501 23.30 0.97 -6.49
C ALA A 501 22.78 0.39 -7.81
N ILE A 502 23.06 1.06 -8.93
CA ILE A 502 22.48 0.73 -10.24
C ILE A 502 23.59 0.46 -11.24
N ASN A 503 23.50 -0.67 -11.95
CA ASN A 503 24.28 -0.92 -13.16
C ASN A 503 23.37 -1.09 -14.36
N PHE A 504 23.64 -0.37 -15.44
CA PHE A 504 22.77 -0.38 -16.62
C PHE A 504 23.54 -0.37 -17.95
N ASN A 505 22.90 -0.90 -18.99
CA ASN A 505 23.44 -0.92 -20.36
C ASN A 505 22.48 -0.30 -21.39
N PHE A 506 21.28 0.15 -21.01
CA PHE A 506 20.25 0.76 -21.87
C PHE A 506 19.79 2.10 -21.25
N ASP A 507 18.52 2.51 -21.34
CA ASP A 507 18.12 3.82 -20.82
C ASP A 507 17.80 3.77 -19.32
N LEU A 508 18.22 4.83 -18.63
CA LEU A 508 17.88 5.08 -17.23
C LEU A 508 17.36 6.51 -17.09
N SER A 509 16.09 6.65 -16.73
CA SER A 509 15.47 7.95 -16.49
C SER A 509 15.06 8.08 -15.03
N ILE A 510 15.58 9.09 -14.32
CA ILE A 510 15.19 9.46 -12.96
C ILE A 510 14.66 10.88 -13.00
N ILE A 511 13.34 11.01 -13.05
CA ILE A 511 12.68 12.26 -13.44
C ILE A 511 11.48 12.57 -12.55
N ASP A 512 11.18 13.84 -12.31
CA ASP A 512 9.90 14.27 -11.71
C ASP A 512 9.63 13.62 -10.32
N ASN A 513 10.68 13.29 -9.57
CA ASN A 513 10.58 12.80 -8.19
C ASN A 513 10.79 13.97 -7.23
N LYS A 514 10.00 14.08 -6.16
CA LYS A 514 10.12 15.23 -5.23
C LYS A 514 11.49 15.27 -4.53
N SER A 515 12.04 14.11 -4.19
CA SER A 515 13.38 13.98 -3.65
C SER A 515 13.99 12.63 -4.05
N THR A 516 15.21 12.67 -4.58
CA THR A 516 16.01 11.48 -4.87
C THR A 516 17.37 11.58 -4.19
N VAL A 517 17.80 10.55 -3.48
CA VAL A 517 19.08 10.51 -2.76
C VAL A 517 19.84 9.21 -3.00
N PHE A 518 21.12 9.33 -3.36
CA PHE A 518 22.08 8.23 -3.40
C PHE A 518 23.18 8.46 -2.35
N ARG A 519 23.34 7.53 -1.39
CA ARG A 519 24.34 7.66 -0.33
C ARG A 519 24.90 6.34 0.19
N GLY A 520 26.22 6.23 0.34
CA GLY A 520 26.90 5.08 0.89
C GLY A 520 26.88 3.84 -0.01
N ASN A 521 26.51 3.99 -1.29
CA ASN A 521 26.55 2.91 -2.26
C ASN A 521 27.97 2.72 -2.77
N TYR A 522 28.44 1.47 -2.92
CA TYR A 522 29.84 1.19 -3.22
C TYR A 522 30.06 -0.04 -4.07
N VAL A 523 31.23 -0.08 -4.71
CA VAL A 523 31.77 -1.27 -5.38
C VAL A 523 32.98 -1.77 -4.61
N LYS A 524 33.14 -3.10 -4.55
CA LYS A 524 34.37 -3.72 -4.07
C LYS A 524 35.45 -3.56 -5.14
N THR A 525 36.66 -3.30 -4.70
CA THR A 525 37.85 -3.17 -5.55
C THR A 525 38.90 -4.16 -5.07
N PRO A 526 39.92 -4.51 -5.90
CA PRO A 526 40.99 -5.41 -5.46
C PRO A 526 41.69 -4.96 -4.18
N ASP A 527 41.77 -3.65 -3.96
CA ASP A 527 42.53 -3.03 -2.87
C ASP A 527 41.65 -2.41 -1.76
N GLY A 528 40.32 -2.59 -1.81
CA GLY A 528 39.39 -1.98 -0.86
C GLY A 528 37.96 -1.80 -1.38
N ALA A 529 37.33 -0.67 -1.08
CA ALA A 529 36.00 -0.29 -1.57
C ALA A 529 35.96 1.18 -1.97
N ALA A 530 35.15 1.51 -2.98
CA ALA A 530 34.95 2.89 -3.43
C ALA A 530 33.46 3.19 -3.58
N LEU A 531 33.04 4.40 -3.18
CA LEU A 531 31.66 4.85 -3.40
C LEU A 531 31.37 4.93 -4.90
N ASN A 532 30.19 4.46 -5.29
CA ASN A 532 29.65 4.54 -6.64
C ASN A 532 28.14 4.28 -6.60
N ALA A 533 27.35 5.26 -7.02
CA ALA A 533 25.90 5.13 -7.14
C ALA A 533 25.54 4.36 -8.41
N ILE A 534 25.91 4.92 -9.56
CA ILE A 534 25.45 4.47 -10.87
C ILE A 534 26.66 4.13 -11.73
N TYR A 535 26.58 3.01 -12.45
CA TYR A 535 27.57 2.62 -13.44
C TYR A 535 26.94 2.20 -14.77
N GLN A 536 27.53 2.63 -15.89
CA GLN A 536 27.20 2.17 -17.23
C GLN A 536 28.43 1.60 -17.96
N ALA A 537 28.34 0.35 -18.44
CA ALA A 537 29.44 -0.34 -19.13
C ALA A 537 29.44 -0.12 -20.66
N SER A 538 30.63 -0.13 -21.27
CA SER A 538 30.92 -0.04 -22.73
C SER A 538 31.33 -1.43 -23.28
N PRO A 539 30.94 -1.90 -24.49
CA PRO A 539 31.00 -1.15 -25.76
C PRO A 539 29.85 -1.34 -26.78
N TYR A 540 28.63 -1.77 -26.40
CA TYR A 540 27.63 -2.20 -27.39
C TYR A 540 26.23 -1.54 -27.38
N THR A 541 25.92 -0.53 -26.55
CA THR A 541 24.56 0.07 -26.52
C THR A 541 24.51 1.55 -26.09
N LEU A 542 23.76 2.36 -26.85
CA LEU A 542 23.49 3.82 -26.69
C LEU A 542 22.41 4.07 -25.63
N GLY A 543 22.65 3.62 -24.40
CA GLY A 543 21.73 3.89 -23.30
C GLY A 543 21.91 5.30 -22.75
N GLU A 544 20.87 6.12 -22.74
CA GLU A 544 20.94 7.48 -22.21
C GLU A 544 20.71 7.51 -20.70
N LEU A 545 21.38 8.45 -20.03
CA LEU A 545 21.07 8.81 -18.64
C LEU A 545 20.30 10.13 -18.65
N GLU A 546 19.03 10.08 -18.23
CA GLU A 546 18.19 11.26 -18.06
C GLU A 546 17.95 11.53 -16.57
N LEU A 547 18.33 12.72 -16.12
CA LEU A 547 18.08 13.18 -14.75
C LEU A 547 17.30 14.49 -14.82
N ALA A 548 16.11 14.57 -14.23
CA ALA A 548 15.33 15.80 -14.21
C ALA A 548 14.60 16.01 -12.88
N ALA A 549 14.86 17.17 -12.24
CA ALA A 549 14.15 17.61 -11.05
C ALA A 549 13.24 18.79 -11.40
N ASN A 550 12.01 18.85 -10.86
CA ASN A 550 11.17 20.03 -11.05
C ASN A 550 11.55 21.17 -10.09
N ASP A 551 10.95 22.33 -10.31
CA ASP A 551 11.10 23.48 -9.43
C ASP A 551 10.93 23.12 -7.94
N GLY A 552 11.86 23.59 -7.11
CA GLY A 552 11.92 23.28 -5.67
C GLY A 552 12.32 21.84 -5.29
N GLN A 553 12.61 20.96 -6.26
CA GLN A 553 12.98 19.55 -6.03
C GLN A 553 14.45 19.29 -6.32
N ASN A 554 14.96 18.15 -5.84
CA ASN A 554 16.35 17.76 -6.05
C ASN A 554 16.58 16.27 -6.33
N ILE A 555 17.65 16.01 -7.10
CA ILE A 555 18.31 14.71 -7.21
C ILE A 555 19.72 14.89 -6.65
N THR A 556 20.02 14.21 -5.55
CA THR A 556 21.28 14.38 -4.81
C THR A 556 22.11 13.10 -4.81
N PHE A 557 23.34 13.22 -5.28
CA PHE A 557 24.34 12.16 -5.26
C PHE A 557 25.44 12.52 -4.27
N TYR A 558 25.54 11.74 -3.19
CA TYR A 558 26.70 11.73 -2.29
C TYR A 558 27.74 10.68 -2.71
N ASP A 559 27.35 9.77 -3.61
CA ASP A 559 28.21 8.78 -4.23
C ASP A 559 28.33 9.07 -5.74
N PRO A 560 29.48 8.85 -6.38
CA PRO A 560 29.69 9.23 -7.77
C PRO A 560 28.93 8.41 -8.83
N ILE A 561 28.82 8.98 -10.03
CA ILE A 561 28.32 8.33 -11.25
C ILE A 561 29.50 7.97 -12.16
N THR A 562 29.48 6.81 -12.81
CA THR A 562 30.51 6.40 -13.77
C THR A 562 29.90 5.88 -15.07
N LEU A 563 30.11 6.58 -16.17
CA LEU A 563 29.56 6.25 -17.48
C LEU A 563 30.71 6.04 -18.47
N ASP A 564 30.98 4.79 -18.83
CA ASP A 564 32.03 4.43 -19.79
C ASP A 564 31.54 4.44 -21.25
N SER A 565 30.26 4.73 -21.47
CA SER A 565 29.64 4.92 -22.77
C SER A 565 29.83 6.35 -23.29
N GLU A 566 29.85 6.50 -24.62
CA GLU A 566 29.82 7.81 -25.29
C GLU A 566 28.38 8.35 -25.47
N ALA A 567 27.37 7.63 -24.97
CA ALA A 567 25.97 8.05 -25.03
C ALA A 567 25.74 9.40 -24.32
N PRO A 568 24.79 10.23 -24.81
CA PRO A 568 24.46 11.51 -24.19
C PRO A 568 24.01 11.38 -22.73
N VAL A 569 24.34 12.39 -21.93
CA VAL A 569 23.80 12.61 -20.58
C VAL A 569 22.94 13.85 -20.61
N ILE A 570 21.67 13.68 -20.27
CA ILE A 570 20.65 14.73 -20.28
C ILE A 570 20.36 15.12 -18.83
N LEU A 571 20.65 16.38 -18.50
CA LEU A 571 20.38 16.96 -17.19
C LEU A 571 19.25 17.99 -17.30
N ASN A 572 18.31 17.93 -16.37
CA ASN A 572 17.09 18.75 -16.29
C ASN A 572 16.22 18.73 -17.55
N ALA A 573 16.27 17.66 -18.33
CA ALA A 573 15.25 17.36 -19.32
C ALA A 573 15.05 15.86 -19.46
N TYR A 574 13.96 15.50 -20.12
CA TYR A 574 13.71 14.14 -20.59
C TYR A 574 12.91 14.19 -21.89
N ILE A 575 13.01 13.15 -22.69
CA ILE A 575 12.25 13.02 -23.93
C ILE A 575 11.05 12.10 -23.68
N PRO A 576 9.80 12.61 -23.66
CA PRO A 576 8.63 11.75 -23.55
C PRO A 576 8.57 10.74 -24.69
N GLU A 577 8.03 9.56 -24.42
CA GLU A 577 7.81 8.55 -25.45
C GLU A 577 6.95 9.13 -26.59
N GLY A 578 7.46 9.04 -27.82
CA GLY A 578 6.80 9.59 -29.01
C GLY A 578 6.92 11.11 -29.21
N ALA A 579 7.73 11.81 -28.42
CA ALA A 579 8.01 13.23 -28.59
C ALA A 579 9.38 13.47 -29.26
N ASP A 580 9.44 14.50 -30.12
CA ASP A 580 10.69 14.93 -30.79
C ASP A 580 11.44 16.03 -30.04
N THR A 581 10.83 16.60 -28.99
CA THR A 581 11.39 17.74 -28.23
C THR A 581 11.52 17.40 -26.76
N PRO A 582 12.67 17.70 -26.11
CA PRO A 582 12.83 17.52 -24.68
C PRO A 582 11.84 18.35 -23.86
N THR A 583 11.32 17.76 -22.79
CA THR A 583 10.60 18.50 -21.74
C THR A 583 11.62 19.01 -20.73
N VAL A 584 11.72 20.33 -20.58
CA VAL A 584 12.69 21.00 -19.71
C VAL A 584 12.14 21.11 -18.28
N ALA A 585 13.00 20.86 -17.30
CA ALA A 585 12.74 20.98 -15.87
C ALA A 585 13.65 22.04 -15.23
N THR A 586 13.31 22.52 -14.03
CA THR A 586 13.97 23.70 -13.41
C THR A 586 14.55 23.44 -12.01
N GLY A 587 14.51 22.20 -11.53
CA GLY A 587 15.03 21.80 -10.24
C GLY A 587 16.55 21.68 -10.19
N THR A 588 17.05 21.06 -9.11
CA THR A 588 18.49 20.96 -8.85
C THR A 588 19.02 19.53 -8.90
N ILE A 589 20.06 19.29 -9.69
CA ILE A 589 20.85 18.06 -9.66
C ILE A 589 22.14 18.36 -8.90
N VAL A 590 22.43 17.60 -7.85
CA VAL A 590 23.52 17.87 -6.90
C VAL A 590 24.52 16.72 -6.89
N LEU A 591 25.80 17.04 -7.09
CA LEU A 591 26.93 16.17 -6.74
C LEU A 591 27.64 16.76 -5.53
N SER A 592 27.74 15.99 -4.45
CA SER A 592 28.28 16.48 -3.17
C SER A 592 29.28 15.51 -2.55
N GLY A 593 30.46 16.02 -2.19
CA GLY A 593 31.46 15.25 -1.44
C GLY A 593 31.33 15.35 0.09
N GLU A 594 30.22 15.91 0.59
CA GLU A 594 30.00 16.27 2.00
C GLU A 594 30.14 15.09 2.97
N HIS A 595 29.71 13.90 2.56
CA HIS A 595 29.72 12.69 3.40
C HIS A 595 30.76 11.65 2.98
N THR A 596 31.48 11.86 1.87
CA THR A 596 32.34 10.84 1.25
C THR A 596 33.33 10.22 2.22
N ALA A 597 34.05 11.03 3.00
CA ALA A 597 35.08 10.53 3.91
C ALA A 597 34.47 9.69 5.05
N VAL A 598 33.35 10.14 5.63
CA VAL A 598 32.67 9.44 6.71
C VAL A 598 32.08 8.12 6.21
N ASP A 599 31.40 8.16 5.06
CA ASP A 599 30.74 6.99 4.49
C ASP A 599 31.77 5.96 4.01
N LEU A 600 32.89 6.38 3.42
CA LEU A 600 33.99 5.48 3.01
C LEU A 600 34.62 4.77 4.21
N GLU A 601 34.95 5.49 5.28
CA GLU A 601 35.52 4.86 6.49
C GLU A 601 34.53 3.88 7.14
N ALA A 602 33.24 4.22 7.16
CA ALA A 602 32.20 3.32 7.65
C ALA A 602 32.11 2.03 6.81
N ILE A 603 32.25 2.13 5.48
CA ILE A 603 32.26 0.98 4.57
C ILE A 603 33.49 0.11 4.78
N LEU A 604 34.69 0.71 4.84
CA LEU A 604 35.93 -0.03 5.07
C LEU A 604 35.87 -0.80 6.40
N ALA A 605 35.35 -0.18 7.45
CA ALA A 605 35.12 -0.84 8.73
C ALA A 605 34.09 -1.98 8.63
N ARG A 606 32.94 -1.74 7.99
CA ARG A 606 31.87 -2.73 7.82
C ARG A 606 32.34 -3.97 7.05
N GLU A 607 33.15 -3.78 6.02
CA GLU A 607 33.71 -4.86 5.19
C GLU A 607 35.00 -5.47 5.77
N SER A 608 35.48 -5.00 6.92
CA SER A 608 36.75 -5.43 7.52
C SER A 608 37.97 -5.23 6.59
N LEU A 609 37.99 -4.13 5.85
CA LEU A 609 39.05 -3.72 4.94
C LEU A 609 39.97 -2.69 5.62
N ASN A 610 41.29 -2.85 5.46
CA ASN A 610 42.27 -1.92 6.03
C ASN A 610 43.35 -1.54 5.01
N PRO A 611 43.01 -0.72 4.00
CA PRO A 611 43.98 -0.24 3.02
C PRO A 611 45.02 0.67 3.69
N ASP A 612 46.24 0.67 3.13
CA ASP A 612 47.29 1.61 3.52
C ASP A 612 46.90 3.08 3.21
N ALA A 613 47.68 4.03 3.73
CA ALA A 613 47.35 5.45 3.62
C ALA A 613 47.25 5.94 2.17
N ALA A 614 48.14 5.49 1.28
CA ALA A 614 48.15 5.90 -0.11
C ALA A 614 46.94 5.33 -0.88
N THR A 615 46.63 4.06 -0.64
CA THR A 615 45.45 3.38 -1.21
C THR A 615 44.17 4.03 -0.72
N ARG A 616 44.10 4.39 0.56
CA ARG A 616 42.95 5.08 1.16
C ARG A 616 42.72 6.45 0.56
N GLU A 617 43.78 7.23 0.34
CA GLU A 617 43.69 8.53 -0.33
C GLU A 617 43.19 8.39 -1.77
N ARG A 618 43.68 7.37 -2.50
CA ARG A 618 43.19 7.04 -3.85
C ARG A 618 41.71 6.64 -3.86
N LEU A 619 41.27 5.80 -2.92
CA LEU A 619 39.87 5.38 -2.78
C LEU A 619 38.96 6.57 -2.43
N LEU A 620 39.43 7.49 -1.58
CA LEU A 620 38.71 8.72 -1.25
C LEU A 620 38.56 9.63 -2.48
N ALA A 621 39.63 9.79 -3.27
CA ALA A 621 39.60 10.56 -4.51
C ALA A 621 38.63 9.93 -5.53
N GLN A 622 38.69 8.60 -5.71
CA GLN A 622 37.76 7.86 -6.56
C GLN A 622 36.31 8.02 -6.09
N SER A 623 36.07 8.01 -4.78
CA SER A 623 34.75 8.17 -4.17
C SER A 623 34.17 9.58 -4.30
N ARG A 624 34.92 10.56 -4.83
CA ARG A 624 34.43 11.93 -5.14
C ARG A 624 34.30 12.18 -6.65
N LEU A 625 34.75 11.24 -7.48
CA LEU A 625 34.91 11.44 -8.92
C LEU A 625 33.73 10.87 -9.70
N THR A 626 32.88 11.75 -10.19
CA THR A 626 31.93 11.41 -11.26
C THR A 626 32.66 11.46 -12.60
N SER A 627 32.62 10.38 -13.38
CA SER A 627 33.34 10.25 -14.65
C SER A 627 32.37 9.88 -15.77
N VAL A 628 32.30 10.71 -16.81
CA VAL A 628 31.38 10.58 -17.94
C VAL A 628 32.18 10.70 -19.24
N LYS A 629 32.10 9.68 -20.11
CA LYS A 629 32.72 9.76 -21.45
C LYS A 629 31.83 10.44 -22.49
N GLY A 630 30.52 10.31 -22.34
CA GLY A 630 29.54 10.97 -23.20
C GLY A 630 29.54 12.50 -23.09
N GLU A 631 28.81 13.13 -24.02
CA GLU A 631 28.50 14.55 -23.94
C GLU A 631 27.44 14.80 -22.87
N THR A 632 27.63 15.86 -22.07
CA THR A 632 26.67 16.26 -21.04
C THR A 632 25.99 17.56 -21.44
N THR A 633 24.67 17.55 -21.51
CA THR A 633 23.86 18.74 -21.80
C THR A 633 22.94 19.06 -20.62
N LEU A 634 23.01 20.30 -20.14
CA LEU A 634 22.11 20.83 -19.11
C LEU A 634 21.02 21.69 -19.74
N TYR A 635 19.78 21.23 -19.63
CA TYR A 635 18.56 21.89 -20.08
C TYR A 635 17.84 22.55 -18.90
N GLY A 636 17.96 23.87 -18.74
CA GLY A 636 17.34 24.57 -17.62
C GLY A 636 17.82 24.13 -16.22
N GLY A 637 17.17 24.67 -15.20
CA GLY A 637 17.41 24.35 -13.79
C GLY A 637 18.87 24.51 -13.34
N THR A 638 19.24 23.83 -12.26
CA THR A 638 20.58 23.94 -11.67
C THR A 638 21.34 22.60 -11.66
N PHE A 639 22.60 22.61 -12.10
CA PHE A 639 23.57 21.56 -11.84
C PHE A 639 24.62 22.04 -10.85
N LEU A 640 24.57 21.51 -9.62
CA LEU A 640 25.41 21.91 -8.49
C LEU A 640 26.50 20.87 -8.21
N VAL A 641 27.76 21.31 -8.22
CA VAL A 641 28.92 20.51 -7.76
C VAL A 641 29.52 21.16 -6.52
N LYS A 642 29.47 20.47 -5.39
CA LYS A 642 29.90 21.01 -4.09
C LYS A 642 30.75 20.07 -3.24
N GLU A 643 31.40 20.64 -2.24
CA GLU A 643 32.06 19.90 -1.15
C GLU A 643 33.17 18.95 -1.63
N ASN A 644 34.04 19.45 -2.52
CA ASN A 644 35.11 18.69 -3.19
C ASN A 644 34.64 17.55 -4.11
N ALA A 645 33.36 17.51 -4.49
CA ALA A 645 32.94 16.65 -5.59
C ALA A 645 33.63 17.06 -6.90
N VAL A 646 33.97 16.08 -7.73
CA VAL A 646 34.62 16.29 -9.02
C VAL A 646 33.74 15.71 -10.12
N TYR A 647 33.43 16.52 -11.12
CA TYR A 647 32.84 16.06 -12.37
C TYR A 647 33.90 16.00 -13.46
N GLN A 648 34.04 14.86 -14.13
CA GLN A 648 34.92 14.68 -15.27
C GLN A 648 34.11 14.25 -16.48
N GLY A 649 34.18 15.01 -17.57
CA GLY A 649 33.39 14.80 -18.79
C GLY A 649 34.24 14.86 -20.08
N SER A 650 33.65 14.51 -21.23
CA SER A 650 34.24 14.80 -22.54
C SER A 650 33.93 16.22 -23.00
N ASN A 651 32.64 16.52 -23.17
CA ASN A 651 32.07 17.82 -23.50
C ASN A 651 30.99 18.21 -22.49
N TYR A 652 30.84 19.51 -22.26
CA TYR A 652 29.73 20.09 -21.49
C TYR A 652 29.08 21.23 -22.26
N GLN A 653 27.76 21.20 -22.32
CA GLN A 653 26.94 22.25 -22.92
C GLN A 653 25.79 22.62 -21.99
N THR A 654 25.45 23.90 -21.97
CA THR A 654 24.23 24.40 -21.33
C THR A 654 23.32 25.01 -22.38
N GLU A 655 22.01 24.92 -22.18
CA GLU A 655 21.01 25.69 -22.92
C GLU A 655 20.67 27.01 -22.19
N ALA A 656 19.93 27.90 -22.85
CA ALA A 656 19.49 29.15 -22.24
C ALA A 656 18.61 28.88 -20.98
N GLY A 657 18.81 29.66 -19.91
CA GLY A 657 18.11 29.48 -18.64
C GLY A 657 18.70 28.40 -17.72
N SER A 658 19.75 27.70 -18.14
CA SER A 658 20.49 26.75 -17.31
C SER A 658 21.44 27.44 -16.32
N ILE A 659 21.59 26.84 -15.15
CA ILE A 659 22.50 27.30 -14.08
C ILE A 659 23.50 26.18 -13.76
N THR A 660 24.79 26.45 -13.95
CA THR A 660 25.86 25.63 -13.38
C THR A 660 26.34 26.27 -12.10
N HIS A 661 26.42 25.54 -11.00
CA HIS A 661 26.84 26.08 -9.71
C HIS A 661 28.01 25.29 -9.15
N LEU A 662 29.15 25.97 -8.94
CA LEU A 662 30.31 25.42 -8.26
C LEU A 662 30.42 26.04 -6.86
N ARG A 663 30.50 25.19 -5.84
CA ARG A 663 30.57 25.65 -4.44
C ARG A 663 31.60 24.89 -3.63
N ASN A 664 32.29 25.56 -2.72
CA ASN A 664 33.07 24.90 -1.65
C ASN A 664 34.03 23.80 -2.16
N GLY A 665 34.89 24.14 -3.13
CA GLY A 665 35.86 23.20 -3.69
C GLY A 665 35.33 22.25 -4.75
N GLY A 666 34.10 22.41 -5.24
CA GLY A 666 33.59 21.65 -6.39
C GLY A 666 34.41 21.91 -7.66
N LEU A 667 34.73 20.85 -8.41
CA LEU A 667 35.55 20.91 -9.62
C LEU A 667 34.85 20.28 -10.83
N MET A 668 35.08 20.85 -12.01
CA MET A 668 34.64 20.29 -13.28
C MET A 668 35.81 20.22 -14.28
N ASN A 669 36.02 19.07 -14.91
CA ASN A 669 37.11 18.81 -15.84
C ASN A 669 36.61 18.16 -17.13
N PHE A 670 36.81 18.82 -18.27
CA PHE A 670 36.36 18.36 -19.58
C PHE A 670 37.54 18.11 -20.50
N GLN A 671 37.49 17.04 -21.29
CA GLN A 671 38.60 16.71 -22.19
C GLN A 671 38.70 17.69 -23.36
N GLN A 672 37.56 18.15 -23.89
CA GLN A 672 37.52 18.98 -25.09
C GLN A 672 36.93 20.37 -24.82
N LYS A 673 35.62 20.48 -24.56
CA LYS A 673 34.91 21.76 -24.55
C LYS A 673 34.00 21.91 -23.34
N ALA A 674 33.88 23.14 -22.84
CA ALA A 674 32.79 23.58 -21.97
C ALA A 674 32.14 24.81 -22.59
N VAL A 675 30.86 24.72 -22.96
CA VAL A 675 30.12 25.77 -23.67
C VAL A 675 28.93 26.23 -22.82
N PHE A 676 28.97 27.49 -22.43
CA PHE A 676 27.89 28.18 -21.74
C PHE A 676 27.11 29.01 -22.76
N ALA A 677 25.88 28.60 -23.08
CA ALA A 677 25.08 29.29 -24.10
C ALA A 677 24.66 30.70 -23.65
N PRO A 678 24.37 31.62 -24.59
CA PRO A 678 23.81 32.91 -24.24
C PRO A 678 22.56 32.77 -23.35
N GLY A 679 22.52 33.51 -22.24
CA GLY A 679 21.43 33.42 -21.25
C GLY A 679 21.54 32.27 -20.23
N SER A 680 22.63 31.50 -20.23
CA SER A 680 22.99 30.59 -19.12
C SER A 680 23.80 31.32 -18.03
N THR A 681 23.87 30.73 -16.84
CA THR A 681 24.62 31.29 -15.69
C THR A 681 25.59 30.28 -15.08
N LEU A 682 26.83 30.69 -14.85
CA LEU A 682 27.78 29.99 -13.99
C LEU A 682 27.87 30.72 -12.64
N ILE A 683 27.42 30.08 -11.57
CA ILE A 683 27.49 30.58 -10.20
C ILE A 683 28.71 29.99 -9.49
N VAL A 684 29.46 30.84 -8.80
CA VAL A 684 30.60 30.48 -7.97
C VAL A 684 30.37 31.01 -6.56
N SER A 685 30.49 30.16 -5.54
CA SER A 685 30.21 30.56 -4.15
C SER A 685 30.98 29.76 -3.10
N GLY A 686 30.98 30.26 -1.87
CA GLY A 686 31.58 29.60 -0.71
C GLY A 686 33.06 29.91 -0.52
N ASP A 687 33.65 29.35 0.53
CA ASP A 687 34.95 29.81 1.06
C ASP A 687 36.17 29.11 0.45
N ARG A 688 35.94 28.06 -0.35
CA ARG A 688 37.01 27.28 -0.99
C ARG A 688 36.99 27.51 -2.51
N PRO A 689 38.15 27.81 -3.12
CA PRO A 689 38.26 27.99 -4.57
C PRO A 689 37.67 26.82 -5.35
N VAL A 690 37.05 27.14 -6.49
CA VAL A 690 36.50 26.17 -7.44
C VAL A 690 37.24 26.25 -8.76
N GLY A 691 37.06 25.23 -9.61
CA GLY A 691 37.79 25.13 -10.87
C GLY A 691 36.96 24.51 -11.99
N LEU A 692 37.20 25.03 -13.19
CA LEU A 692 36.67 24.49 -14.44
C LEU A 692 37.82 24.34 -15.44
N SER A 693 38.06 23.13 -15.92
CA SER A 693 39.09 22.84 -16.93
C SER A 693 38.47 22.29 -18.19
N ALA A 694 38.90 22.78 -19.36
CA ALA A 694 38.60 22.22 -20.68
C ALA A 694 39.68 22.66 -21.68
N ALA A 695 39.86 22.00 -22.83
CA ALA A 695 40.76 22.55 -23.86
C ALA A 695 40.26 23.93 -24.36
N SER A 696 38.94 24.09 -24.44
CA SER A 696 38.26 25.37 -24.70
C SER A 696 37.05 25.58 -23.79
N VAL A 697 36.97 26.76 -23.18
CA VAL A 697 35.83 27.24 -22.37
C VAL A 697 35.22 28.44 -23.08
N SER A 698 33.97 28.33 -23.53
CA SER A 698 33.22 29.41 -24.16
C SER A 698 32.10 29.88 -23.25
N MET A 699 32.05 31.18 -22.98
CA MET A 699 31.02 31.85 -22.17
C MET A 699 30.41 33.02 -22.93
N GLN A 700 30.28 32.89 -24.25
CA GLN A 700 29.76 33.96 -25.10
C GLN A 700 28.33 34.33 -24.72
N GLY A 701 28.11 35.57 -24.27
CA GLY A 701 26.78 36.04 -23.83
C GLY A 701 26.24 35.35 -22.57
N ALA A 702 27.07 34.60 -21.83
CA ALA A 702 26.69 33.96 -20.58
C ALA A 702 26.94 34.89 -19.37
N THR A 703 26.30 34.60 -18.24
CA THR A 703 26.52 35.32 -16.97
C THR A 703 27.44 34.53 -16.06
N LEU A 704 28.47 35.17 -15.52
CA LEU A 704 29.28 34.64 -14.44
C LEU A 704 28.88 35.36 -13.15
N GLU A 705 28.33 34.62 -12.20
CA GLU A 705 27.90 35.14 -10.90
C GLU A 705 28.89 34.73 -9.81
N PHE A 706 29.52 35.71 -9.18
CA PHE A 706 30.44 35.53 -8.06
C PHE A 706 29.74 35.92 -6.75
N ARG A 707 29.48 34.93 -5.90
CA ARG A 707 28.92 35.12 -4.56
C ARG A 707 30.05 35.16 -3.53
N LEU A 708 30.24 36.34 -2.94
CA LEU A 708 31.36 36.65 -2.06
C LEU A 708 31.05 36.29 -0.60
N SER A 709 31.98 35.65 0.09
CA SER A 709 31.87 35.29 1.52
C SER A 709 32.97 35.90 2.42
N GLY A 710 33.96 36.59 1.86
CA GLY A 710 35.04 37.30 2.58
C GLY A 710 36.19 37.75 1.67
N THR A 711 37.20 38.47 2.19
CA THR A 711 38.38 38.90 1.40
C THR A 711 39.41 37.78 1.27
N GLY A 712 39.68 37.33 0.04
CA GLY A 712 40.70 36.33 -0.25
C GLY A 712 41.58 36.75 -1.43
N SER A 713 42.89 36.50 -1.33
CA SER A 713 43.84 36.69 -2.43
C SER A 713 43.78 35.58 -3.48
N ALA A 714 43.25 34.40 -3.11
CA ALA A 714 43.07 33.27 -4.01
C ALA A 714 41.89 33.53 -4.98
N PRO A 715 41.99 33.05 -6.23
CA PRO A 715 40.90 33.16 -7.19
C PRO A 715 39.68 32.37 -6.72
N LEU A 716 38.49 32.95 -6.78
CA LEU A 716 37.25 32.22 -6.54
C LEU A 716 37.03 31.14 -7.59
N LEU A 717 37.27 31.46 -8.86
CA LEU A 717 37.22 30.54 -10.00
C LEU A 717 38.56 30.48 -10.72
N THR A 718 39.05 29.27 -10.98
CA THR A 718 40.16 29.03 -11.91
C THR A 718 39.65 28.35 -13.17
N LEU A 719 39.83 28.99 -14.32
CA LEU A 719 39.61 28.40 -15.65
C LEU A 719 40.94 27.88 -16.18
N THR A 720 40.98 26.62 -16.62
CA THR A 720 42.19 26.03 -17.23
C THR A 720 41.90 25.62 -18.67
N GLY A 721 42.66 26.20 -19.61
CA GLY A 721 42.47 26.10 -21.06
C GLY A 721 42.08 27.42 -21.73
N ASN A 722 41.85 27.38 -23.05
CA ASN A 722 41.56 28.60 -23.81
C ASN A 722 40.15 29.11 -23.49
N ALA A 723 40.04 30.38 -23.11
CA ALA A 723 38.78 31.01 -22.70
C ALA A 723 38.29 32.03 -23.74
N ASP A 724 36.98 32.02 -23.99
CA ASP A 724 36.27 33.05 -24.74
C ASP A 724 35.17 33.64 -23.86
N LEU A 725 35.33 34.92 -23.50
CA LEU A 725 34.41 35.67 -22.64
C LEU A 725 33.67 36.76 -23.43
N SER A 726 33.59 36.64 -24.75
CA SER A 726 33.00 37.67 -25.61
C SER A 726 31.52 37.93 -25.25
N GLY A 727 31.21 39.15 -24.82
CA GLY A 727 29.84 39.51 -24.40
C GLY A 727 29.39 38.89 -23.07
N ALA A 728 30.29 38.28 -22.30
CA ALA A 728 29.99 37.77 -20.97
C ALA A 728 29.72 38.92 -19.98
N THR A 729 28.89 38.65 -18.97
CA THR A 729 28.55 39.59 -17.89
C THR A 729 29.00 39.04 -16.54
N PHE A 730 29.60 39.87 -15.69
CA PHE A 730 29.97 39.52 -14.32
C PHE A 730 28.95 40.11 -13.35
N ASN A 731 28.28 39.25 -12.60
CA ASN A 731 27.43 39.63 -11.49
C ASN A 731 28.16 39.38 -10.17
N LEU A 732 28.17 40.35 -9.26
CA LEU A 732 28.70 40.16 -7.91
C LEU A 732 27.60 40.35 -6.88
N LEU A 733 27.51 39.40 -5.95
CA LEU A 733 26.56 39.36 -4.85
C LEU A 733 27.24 38.87 -3.58
N ALA A 734 26.59 39.08 -2.44
CA ALA A 734 26.99 38.42 -1.20
C ALA A 734 26.50 36.96 -1.24
N ASP A 735 27.30 36.02 -0.74
CA ASP A 735 26.84 34.63 -0.59
C ASP A 735 25.73 34.53 0.46
N ASN A 736 24.83 33.56 0.29
CA ASN A 736 23.69 33.38 1.18
C ASN A 736 24.15 33.24 2.64
N GLY A 737 23.66 34.15 3.49
CA GLY A 737 24.03 34.22 4.92
C GLY A 737 25.07 35.30 5.27
N HIS A 738 25.68 35.96 4.28
CA HIS A 738 26.60 37.08 4.51
C HIS A 738 25.89 38.42 4.39
N THR A 739 25.81 39.17 5.50
CA THR A 739 25.22 40.52 5.53
C THR A 739 26.26 41.63 5.46
N THR A 740 27.55 41.28 5.45
CA THR A 740 28.67 42.23 5.40
C THR A 740 29.80 41.65 4.56
N LEU A 741 30.45 42.49 3.77
CA LEU A 741 31.65 42.17 2.98
C LEU A 741 32.76 43.16 3.33
N SER A 742 34.00 42.69 3.43
CA SER A 742 35.14 43.55 3.74
C SER A 742 35.65 44.30 2.51
N SER A 743 35.95 45.59 2.64
CA SER A 743 36.65 46.33 1.58
C SER A 743 38.00 45.71 1.26
N GLY A 744 38.40 45.77 -0.01
CA GLY A 744 39.67 45.22 -0.47
C GLY A 744 39.60 44.77 -1.92
N THR A 745 40.63 44.02 -2.33
CA THR A 745 40.71 43.43 -3.66
C THR A 745 40.35 41.95 -3.59
N TYR A 746 39.36 41.57 -4.39
CA TYR A 746 38.90 40.19 -4.57
C TYR A 746 39.44 39.66 -5.89
N THR A 747 40.12 38.51 -5.87
CA THR A 747 40.47 37.79 -7.10
C THR A 747 39.28 36.94 -7.51
N LEU A 748 38.56 37.37 -8.55
CA LEU A 748 37.33 36.68 -8.98
C LEU A 748 37.66 35.47 -9.87
N LEU A 749 38.44 35.70 -10.91
CA LEU A 749 38.70 34.71 -11.96
C LEU A 749 40.19 34.71 -12.32
N GLN A 750 40.78 33.52 -12.41
CA GLN A 750 42.10 33.28 -13.00
C GLN A 750 41.97 32.41 -14.24
N ILE A 751 42.70 32.73 -15.31
CA ILE A 751 42.72 31.96 -16.56
C ILE A 751 44.13 31.38 -16.82
N ASN A 752 44.21 30.06 -16.84
CA ASN A 752 45.40 29.29 -17.18
C ASN A 752 45.32 28.80 -18.63
N GLY A 753 45.34 29.73 -19.58
CA GLY A 753 45.27 29.49 -21.03
C GLY A 753 45.22 30.80 -21.82
N ASP A 754 44.91 30.73 -23.12
CA ASP A 754 44.76 31.95 -23.94
C ASP A 754 43.36 32.54 -23.78
N LEU A 755 43.25 33.87 -23.83
CA LEU A 755 41.99 34.60 -23.71
C LEU A 755 41.68 35.32 -25.03
N SER A 756 40.51 35.05 -25.60
CA SER A 756 40.02 35.73 -26.81
C SER A 756 39.12 36.92 -26.44
N GLN A 757 39.49 38.10 -26.99
CA GLN A 757 38.92 39.47 -26.84
C GLN A 757 38.52 39.96 -25.43
N THR A 758 39.07 41.11 -25.03
CA THR A 758 39.00 41.67 -23.66
C THR A 758 38.29 43.02 -23.54
N SER A 759 37.72 43.56 -24.61
CA SER A 759 37.14 44.91 -24.58
C SER A 759 35.68 44.88 -24.14
N SER A 760 35.46 45.12 -22.84
CA SER A 760 34.19 45.33 -22.11
C SER A 760 33.44 44.09 -21.61
N ILE A 761 33.97 43.44 -20.55
CA ILE A 761 33.11 42.66 -19.64
C ILE A 761 32.28 43.64 -18.82
N SER A 762 30.96 43.48 -18.81
CA SER A 762 30.06 44.31 -18.00
C SER A 762 30.04 43.79 -16.56
N LEU A 763 30.20 44.68 -15.59
CA LEU A 763 30.10 44.38 -14.16
C LEU A 763 28.76 44.86 -13.62
N ASN A 764 27.97 43.96 -13.04
CA ASN A 764 26.78 44.30 -12.29
C ASN A 764 26.99 43.94 -10.81
N LEU A 765 26.76 44.90 -9.94
CA LEU A 765 26.61 44.64 -8.51
C LEU A 765 25.13 44.39 -8.24
N VAL A 766 24.78 43.23 -7.68
CA VAL A 766 23.37 42.87 -7.41
C VAL A 766 23.21 42.74 -5.89
N GLY A 767 22.42 43.63 -5.30
CA GLY A 767 22.28 43.72 -3.85
C GLY A 767 23.56 44.13 -3.12
N ILE A 768 24.52 44.74 -3.81
CA ILE A 768 25.74 45.32 -3.23
C ILE A 768 25.96 46.72 -3.81
N THR A 769 26.37 47.66 -2.96
CA THR A 769 26.92 48.96 -3.36
C THR A 769 28.32 49.13 -2.77
N ALA A 770 29.18 49.89 -3.45
CA ALA A 770 30.51 50.22 -2.95
C ALA A 770 30.89 51.62 -3.43
N ASP A 771 31.51 52.43 -2.56
CA ASP A 771 31.96 53.79 -2.88
C ASP A 771 33.01 53.77 -4.00
N LYS A 772 33.83 52.71 -4.01
CA LYS A 772 34.71 52.36 -5.11
C LYS A 772 34.34 50.97 -5.61
N SER A 773 34.18 50.82 -6.93
CA SER A 773 33.96 49.53 -7.58
C SER A 773 34.71 49.51 -8.91
N GLU A 774 35.88 48.87 -8.91
CA GLU A 774 36.76 48.80 -10.07
C GLU A 774 37.02 47.34 -10.44
N LEU A 775 36.58 46.93 -11.64
CA LEU A 775 36.93 45.64 -12.24
C LEU A 775 38.15 45.83 -13.15
N ALA A 776 39.24 45.12 -12.86
CA ALA A 776 40.48 45.21 -13.61
C ALA A 776 40.98 43.82 -14.04
N TYR A 777 41.45 43.73 -15.29
CA TYR A 777 42.14 42.56 -15.82
C TYR A 777 43.66 42.79 -15.80
N ASN A 778 44.40 41.89 -15.17
CA ASN A 778 45.86 41.88 -15.20
C ASN A 778 46.35 40.87 -16.27
N PRO A 779 46.94 41.32 -17.38
CA PRO A 779 47.39 40.44 -18.46
C PRO A 779 48.63 39.60 -18.12
N GLU A 780 49.44 39.98 -17.13
CA GLU A 780 50.61 39.21 -16.71
C GLU A 780 50.22 37.98 -15.89
N THR A 781 49.28 38.17 -14.96
CA THR A 781 48.78 37.09 -14.09
C THR A 781 47.55 36.40 -14.66
N LYS A 782 46.97 36.94 -15.74
CA LYS A 782 45.72 36.49 -16.37
C LYS A 782 44.56 36.41 -15.37
N THR A 783 44.45 37.42 -14.51
CA THR A 783 43.44 37.48 -13.44
C THR A 783 42.50 38.67 -13.60
N TRP A 784 41.22 38.44 -13.27
CA TRP A 784 40.24 39.50 -13.04
C TRP A 784 40.10 39.75 -11.55
N THR A 785 40.25 41.01 -11.18
CA THR A 785 40.16 41.46 -9.79
C THR A 785 39.08 42.53 -9.68
N TRP A 786 38.33 42.49 -8.58
CA TRP A 786 37.40 43.55 -8.20
C TRP A 786 37.95 44.24 -6.95
N THR A 787 38.21 45.53 -7.05
CA THR A 787 38.67 46.34 -5.92
C THR A 787 37.53 47.22 -5.44
N SER A 788 37.26 47.17 -4.14
CA SER A 788 36.16 47.90 -3.53
C SER A 788 36.51 48.57 -2.20
N GLU A 789 35.82 49.68 -1.95
CA GLU A 789 35.90 50.47 -0.71
C GLU A 789 34.49 50.76 -0.21
N ASN A 790 34.29 50.67 1.11
CA ASN A 790 33.01 50.88 1.81
C ASN A 790 31.85 50.09 1.18
N ILE A 791 31.96 48.75 1.21
CA ILE A 791 30.93 47.87 0.65
C ILE A 791 29.72 47.89 1.57
N THR A 792 28.55 48.18 1.02
CA THR A 792 27.26 48.00 1.68
C THR A 792 26.50 46.91 0.95
N VAL A 793 26.14 45.84 1.66
CA VAL A 793 25.24 44.82 1.12
C VAL A 793 23.82 45.33 1.31
N GLU A 794 23.11 45.56 0.21
CA GLU A 794 21.70 45.94 0.27
C GLU A 794 20.93 44.76 0.87
N LYS A 795 20.24 45.03 1.97
CA LYS A 795 19.23 44.11 2.49
C LYS A 795 18.19 43.96 1.37
N PRO A 796 17.83 42.73 0.95
CA PRO A 796 16.88 42.55 -0.15
C PRO A 796 15.61 43.35 0.13
N ALA A 797 15.13 44.09 -0.88
CA ALA A 797 13.89 44.84 -0.79
C ALA A 797 12.74 43.90 -0.43
N ASP A 798 11.91 44.31 0.52
CA ASP A 798 10.69 43.60 0.90
C ASP A 798 9.79 43.49 -0.36
N PRO A 799 9.26 42.31 -0.73
CA PRO A 799 8.38 42.16 -1.90
C PRO A 799 7.04 42.93 -1.81
N ASP A 800 6.79 43.68 -0.74
CA ASP A 800 5.52 44.32 -0.42
C ASP A 800 5.41 45.83 -0.79
N GLU A 801 6.27 46.38 -1.65
CA GLU A 801 6.03 47.71 -2.24
C GLU A 801 5.73 47.67 -3.75
N PRO A 802 4.43 47.60 -4.15
CA PRO A 802 3.99 47.98 -5.48
C PRO A 802 3.85 49.51 -5.58
N GLY A 803 4.49 50.09 -6.60
CA GLY A 803 4.25 51.47 -7.01
C GLY A 803 2.79 51.72 -7.35
N ILE A 804 2.20 52.72 -6.68
CA ILE A 804 0.80 53.11 -6.79
C ILE A 804 0.55 53.90 -8.08
N ALA A 805 -0.41 53.45 -8.90
CA ALA A 805 -1.24 54.33 -9.72
C ALA A 805 -2.66 53.74 -9.88
N GLY A 806 -3.63 54.35 -9.19
CA GLY A 806 -5.07 54.27 -9.51
C GLY A 806 -5.90 53.30 -8.66
N ASP A 807 -6.27 53.75 -7.45
CA ASP A 807 -7.23 53.10 -6.55
C ASP A 807 -8.69 53.20 -7.08
N PRO A 808 -9.66 52.39 -6.60
CA PRO A 808 -10.30 52.74 -5.34
C PRO A 808 -10.64 51.59 -4.39
N GLU A 809 -10.47 51.92 -3.10
CA GLU A 809 -11.28 51.50 -1.93
C GLU A 809 -10.99 50.12 -1.33
N GLU A 810 -10.10 50.08 -0.32
CA GLU A 810 -10.47 50.38 1.07
C GLU A 810 -9.23 50.38 1.99
N THR A 811 -8.99 51.51 2.67
CA THR A 811 -8.29 51.63 3.97
C THR A 811 -8.95 52.81 4.70
N PRO A 812 -8.99 52.93 6.05
CA PRO A 812 -7.77 52.89 6.88
C PRO A 812 -7.89 52.51 8.38
N GLY A 813 -6.73 52.20 8.98
CA GLY A 813 -6.53 52.50 10.41
C GLY A 813 -5.53 51.63 11.17
N THR A 814 -4.24 51.80 10.88
CA THR A 814 -3.08 51.42 11.72
C THR A 814 -3.08 52.19 13.07
N PRO A 815 -2.26 51.80 14.08
CA PRO A 815 -0.85 52.24 14.10
C PRO A 815 0.18 51.21 14.62
N ASP A 816 1.29 51.07 13.88
CA ASP A 816 2.66 50.85 14.38
C ASP A 816 3.08 52.06 15.26
N THR A 817 4.03 52.08 16.20
CA THR A 817 5.24 51.33 16.63
C THR A 817 5.68 51.95 17.99
N PRO A 818 6.68 51.47 18.81
CA PRO A 818 8.04 51.04 18.38
C PRO A 818 8.81 49.98 19.22
N GLY A 819 9.71 49.24 18.55
CA GLY A 819 10.82 48.47 19.15
C GLY A 819 11.32 47.27 18.31
N ASP A 820 12.58 47.33 17.84
CA ASP A 820 13.53 46.30 17.34
C ASP A 820 13.37 44.86 17.95
N PRO A 821 13.72 43.67 17.36
CA PRO A 821 14.48 43.29 16.13
C PRO A 821 13.85 42.18 15.22
N GLY A 822 14.43 41.92 14.03
CA GLY A 822 14.31 40.66 13.26
C GLY A 822 13.19 40.55 12.20
N HIS A 823 13.55 40.41 10.92
CA HIS A 823 12.63 39.81 9.95
C HIS A 823 12.45 38.33 10.31
N PRO A 824 11.22 37.81 10.44
CA PRO A 824 11.02 36.39 10.71
C PRO A 824 11.50 35.57 9.51
N GLN A 825 12.47 34.70 9.72
CA GLN A 825 12.76 33.61 8.78
C GLN A 825 11.52 32.71 8.67
N ASN A 826 11.43 31.86 7.65
CA ASN A 826 10.44 30.78 7.68
C ASN A 826 10.83 29.85 8.85
N ALA A 827 9.90 29.62 9.77
CA ALA A 827 10.15 28.69 10.87
C ALA A 827 10.36 27.28 10.29
N ASP A 828 11.48 26.64 10.62
CA ASP A 828 11.67 25.19 10.43
C ASP A 828 10.76 24.48 11.42
N ILE A 829 9.54 24.18 10.98
CA ILE A 829 8.55 23.50 11.81
C ILE A 829 8.91 22.01 11.86
N PRO A 830 9.18 21.46 13.06
CA PRO A 830 9.47 20.04 13.18
C PRO A 830 8.32 19.19 12.61
N ALA A 831 8.68 18.18 11.81
CA ALA A 831 7.74 17.28 11.16
C ALA A 831 6.77 16.68 12.19
N GLY A 832 5.47 16.65 11.84
CA GLY A 832 4.43 16.07 12.69
C GLY A 832 3.71 17.02 13.64
N LEU A 833 4.23 18.22 13.93
CA LEU A 833 3.57 19.18 14.83
C LEU A 833 2.21 19.63 14.30
N ALA A 834 2.17 20.04 13.04
CA ALA A 834 0.93 20.47 12.39
C ALA A 834 -0.05 19.30 12.21
N ASP A 835 0.47 18.13 11.84
CA ASP A 835 -0.34 16.94 11.57
C ASP A 835 -1.03 16.41 12.83
N ALA A 836 -0.35 16.45 13.98
CA ALA A 836 -0.91 16.00 15.25
C ALA A 836 -1.90 17.00 15.85
N SER A 837 -1.74 18.31 15.59
CA SER A 837 -2.53 19.35 16.26
C SER A 837 -3.71 19.87 15.43
N ILE A 838 -3.48 20.31 14.20
CA ILE A 838 -4.50 21.00 13.39
C ILE A 838 -5.60 20.04 12.91
N ASN A 839 -5.24 18.77 12.70
CA ASN A 839 -6.20 17.76 12.26
C ASN A 839 -7.20 17.33 13.34
N THR A 840 -7.03 17.73 14.59
CA THR A 840 -8.00 17.44 15.65
C THR A 840 -9.36 18.11 15.42
N LEU A 841 -9.40 19.23 14.68
CA LEU A 841 -10.65 19.92 14.33
C LEU A 841 -11.54 19.11 13.38
N TRP A 842 -10.93 18.28 12.53
CA TRP A 842 -11.66 17.31 11.71
C TRP A 842 -12.33 16.25 12.58
N ALA A 843 -11.62 15.72 13.59
CA ALA A 843 -12.17 14.74 14.52
C ALA A 843 -13.34 15.30 15.35
N SER A 844 -13.22 16.54 15.83
CA SER A 844 -14.30 17.25 16.54
C SER A 844 -15.55 17.40 15.66
N THR A 845 -15.36 17.76 14.39
CA THR A 845 -16.47 17.86 13.42
C THR A 845 -17.14 16.51 13.16
N GLN A 846 -16.37 15.42 13.13
CA GLN A 846 -16.90 14.07 12.91
C GLN A 846 -17.64 13.49 14.13
N ASN A 847 -17.23 13.86 15.35
CA ASN A 847 -18.01 13.56 16.55
C ASN A 847 -19.39 14.21 16.48
N LEU A 848 -19.43 15.45 15.97
CA LEU A 848 -20.68 16.17 15.76
C LEU A 848 -21.55 15.53 14.67
N ASP A 849 -20.95 15.04 13.58
CA ASP A 849 -21.66 14.26 12.55
C ASP A 849 -22.29 12.98 13.14
N SER A 850 -21.55 12.26 13.98
CA SER A 850 -22.01 11.02 14.64
C SER A 850 -23.17 11.29 15.60
N PHE A 851 -23.06 12.35 16.40
CA PHE A 851 -24.12 12.78 17.33
C PHE A 851 -25.37 13.29 16.58
N SER A 852 -25.19 14.10 15.53
CA SER A 852 -26.28 14.56 14.67
C SER A 852 -27.01 13.38 14.02
N GLY A 853 -26.27 12.31 13.66
CA GLY A 853 -26.84 11.05 13.18
C GLY A 853 -27.75 10.36 14.21
N ILE A 854 -27.43 10.42 15.50
CA ILE A 854 -28.30 9.90 16.58
C ILE A 854 -29.57 10.73 16.68
N LEU A 855 -29.45 12.07 16.73
CA LEU A 855 -30.63 12.97 16.76
C LEU A 855 -31.55 12.73 15.56
N ARG A 856 -30.96 12.57 14.36
CA ARG A 856 -31.70 12.26 13.14
C ARG A 856 -32.37 10.88 13.19
N ASN A 857 -31.74 9.87 13.78
CA ASN A 857 -32.32 8.53 13.89
C ASN A 857 -33.59 8.51 14.76
N HIS A 858 -33.60 9.30 15.84
CA HIS A 858 -34.81 9.49 16.64
C HIS A 858 -35.84 10.33 15.89
N SER A 859 -35.42 11.27 15.04
CA SER A 859 -36.35 11.96 14.14
C SER A 859 -37.05 10.99 13.16
N THR A 860 -36.36 10.02 12.55
CA THR A 860 -36.93 9.21 11.44
C THR A 860 -37.82 8.03 11.88
N ARG A 861 -38.05 7.83 13.18
CA ARG A 861 -39.05 6.89 13.69
C ARG A 861 -40.46 7.34 13.27
N ILE A 862 -41.05 6.66 12.29
CA ILE A 862 -42.51 6.64 12.12
C ILE A 862 -42.98 5.53 13.05
N SER A 863 -43.42 5.92 14.26
CA SER A 863 -44.29 5.21 15.20
C SER A 863 -43.84 5.43 16.65
N LEU A 864 -44.31 6.53 17.25
CA LEU A 864 -45.05 6.43 18.51
C LEU A 864 -46.44 5.88 18.15
N ASP A 865 -46.53 4.59 17.81
CA ASP A 865 -47.80 3.85 17.74
C ASP A 865 -48.04 3.10 19.06
N THR A 866 -47.27 3.47 20.10
CA THR A 866 -47.38 2.97 21.45
C THR A 866 -47.84 4.08 22.39
N THR A 867 -49.08 4.53 22.26
CA THR A 867 -49.90 5.30 23.25
C THR A 867 -49.33 6.59 23.88
N GLY A 868 -48.06 6.92 23.69
CA GLY A 868 -47.33 7.93 24.44
C GLY A 868 -47.03 9.19 23.64
N ARG A 869 -47.06 10.36 24.29
CA ARG A 869 -46.75 11.67 23.65
C ARG A 869 -45.30 12.09 23.83
N SER A 870 -44.54 11.38 24.65
CA SER A 870 -43.16 11.70 24.99
C SER A 870 -42.31 10.44 25.12
N ALA A 871 -41.02 10.54 24.83
CA ALA A 871 -40.07 9.47 25.11
C ALA A 871 -38.75 10.03 25.62
N VAL A 872 -38.05 9.23 26.42
CA VAL A 872 -36.63 9.46 26.74
C VAL A 872 -35.81 8.37 26.08
N TRP A 873 -34.61 8.72 25.64
CA TRP A 873 -33.71 7.81 24.98
C TRP A 873 -32.28 7.93 25.48
N PHE A 874 -31.54 6.85 25.33
CA PHE A 874 -30.12 6.74 25.61
C PHE A 874 -29.46 5.97 24.46
N ASP A 875 -28.37 6.48 23.93
CA ASP A 875 -27.59 5.86 22.86
C ASP A 875 -26.10 5.89 23.16
N THR A 876 -25.39 4.83 22.78
CA THR A 876 -23.94 4.83 22.71
C THR A 876 -23.46 5.53 21.44
N ILE A 877 -22.31 6.19 21.52
CA ILE A 877 -21.61 6.78 20.37
C ILE A 877 -20.34 5.97 20.15
N GLY A 878 -20.17 5.39 18.96
CA GLY A 878 -18.88 4.91 18.47
C GLY A 878 -18.54 5.62 17.17
N ASN A 879 -17.38 6.27 17.11
CA ASN A 879 -16.88 6.99 15.93
C ASN A 879 -15.45 6.56 15.64
N PHE A 880 -15.21 6.04 14.44
CA PHE A 880 -13.90 5.60 13.99
C PHE A 880 -13.60 6.27 12.67
N TYR A 881 -12.51 7.01 12.62
CA TYR A 881 -12.11 7.72 11.41
C TYR A 881 -10.66 7.44 11.08
N ARG A 882 -10.42 7.16 9.81
CA ARG A 882 -9.10 6.93 9.26
C ARG A 882 -8.84 7.91 8.14
N GLN A 883 -7.74 8.65 8.26
CA GLN A 883 -7.13 9.44 7.20
C GLN A 883 -5.86 8.73 6.74
N SER A 884 -5.80 8.36 5.46
CA SER A 884 -4.58 7.83 4.85
C SER A 884 -3.52 8.93 4.68
N SER A 885 -2.25 8.51 4.67
CA SER A 885 -1.13 9.41 4.35
C SER A 885 -1.20 9.83 2.88
N ASN A 886 -0.99 11.11 2.58
CA ASN A 886 -1.16 11.64 1.22
C ASN A 886 0.05 12.47 0.72
N GLY A 887 1.26 12.06 1.10
CA GLY A 887 2.52 12.67 0.64
C GLY A 887 2.82 14.09 1.15
N THR A 888 1.82 14.77 1.73
CA THR A 888 1.96 16.07 2.41
C THR A 888 1.64 15.96 3.90
N HIS A 889 0.81 15.00 4.28
CA HIS A 889 0.46 14.70 5.67
C HIS A 889 0.68 13.22 5.99
N ALA A 890 1.13 12.93 7.20
CA ALA A 890 1.35 11.56 7.68
C ALA A 890 0.06 10.73 7.75
N GLY A 891 -1.10 11.38 7.86
CA GLY A 891 -2.38 10.73 8.14
C GLY A 891 -2.54 10.39 9.61
N TYR A 892 -3.76 10.01 10.01
CA TYR A 892 -4.09 9.72 11.41
C TYR A 892 -5.27 8.76 11.54
N ASP A 893 -5.28 8.03 12.66
CA ASP A 893 -6.41 7.22 13.08
C ASP A 893 -7.06 7.87 14.31
N TYR A 894 -8.37 8.10 14.23
CA TYR A 894 -9.18 8.62 15.31
C TYR A 894 -10.19 7.57 15.76
N SER A 895 -10.30 7.36 17.06
CA SER A 895 -11.31 6.48 17.66
C SER A 895 -11.93 7.18 18.85
N ALA A 896 -13.25 7.24 18.91
CA ALA A 896 -14.00 7.81 20.01
C ALA A 896 -15.19 6.95 20.41
N TRP A 897 -15.45 6.96 21.71
CA TRP A 897 -16.56 6.26 22.34
C TRP A 897 -17.27 7.22 23.28
N GLY A 898 -18.58 7.08 23.41
CA GLY A 898 -19.35 8.00 24.22
C GLY A 898 -20.76 7.53 24.45
N ALA A 899 -21.54 8.42 25.05
CA ALA A 899 -22.96 8.21 25.25
C ALA A 899 -23.71 9.52 25.05
N ALA A 900 -24.96 9.40 24.61
CA ALA A 900 -25.92 10.47 24.50
C ALA A 900 -27.20 10.08 25.21
N LEU A 901 -27.87 11.07 25.80
CA LEU A 901 -29.20 10.95 26.34
C LEU A 901 -30.04 12.11 25.86
N GLY A 902 -31.33 11.88 25.70
CA GLY A 902 -32.24 12.92 25.27
C GLY A 902 -33.69 12.58 25.49
N GLY A 903 -34.53 13.51 25.08
CA GLY A 903 -35.97 13.38 25.17
C GLY A 903 -36.64 13.94 23.93
N GLU A 904 -37.81 13.40 23.64
CA GLU A 904 -38.64 13.82 22.53
C GLU A 904 -40.11 13.94 22.92
N TYR A 905 -40.80 14.80 22.18
CA TYR A 905 -42.19 15.13 22.39
C TYR A 905 -42.92 15.25 21.05
N GLN A 906 -44.04 14.56 20.94
CA GLN A 906 -44.96 14.67 19.81
C GLN A 906 -45.91 15.85 20.08
N VAL A 907 -45.58 17.01 19.50
CA VAL A 907 -46.36 18.26 19.68
C VAL A 907 -47.73 18.12 19.01
N GLU A 908 -47.72 17.70 17.74
CA GLU A 908 -48.90 17.47 16.91
C GLU A 908 -48.69 16.20 16.10
N PRO A 909 -49.73 15.56 15.52
CA PRO A 909 -49.56 14.35 14.71
C PRO A 909 -48.62 14.48 13.50
N HIS A 910 -48.22 15.71 13.14
CA HIS A 910 -47.32 16.00 12.04
C HIS A 910 -46.02 16.69 12.48
N LEU A 911 -45.83 16.96 13.77
CA LEU A 911 -44.65 17.65 14.32
C LEU A 911 -44.12 16.91 15.55
N GLN A 912 -42.89 16.44 15.45
CA GLN A 912 -42.11 15.89 16.56
C GLN A 912 -40.89 16.77 16.81
N ILE A 913 -40.56 17.01 18.08
CA ILE A 913 -39.34 17.72 18.48
C ILE A 913 -38.59 16.93 19.53
N GLY A 914 -37.28 17.09 19.58
CA GLY A 914 -36.45 16.49 20.63
C GLY A 914 -35.14 17.20 20.82
N ALA A 915 -34.47 16.91 21.93
CA ALA A 915 -33.16 17.44 22.25
C ALA A 915 -32.34 16.39 23.01
N GLY A 916 -31.02 16.49 22.89
CA GLY A 916 -30.10 15.57 23.54
C GLY A 916 -28.79 16.23 23.94
N LEU A 917 -28.11 15.58 24.87
CA LEU A 917 -26.76 15.90 25.32
C LEU A 917 -25.91 14.63 25.20
N GLY A 918 -24.65 14.79 24.82
CA GLY A 918 -23.72 13.68 24.69
C GLY A 918 -22.31 14.06 25.12
N HIS A 919 -21.51 13.04 25.36
CA HIS A 919 -20.09 13.21 25.67
C HIS A 919 -19.31 12.08 25.00
N THR A 920 -18.23 12.41 24.30
CA THR A 920 -17.31 11.43 23.71
C THR A 920 -15.90 11.58 24.29
N PHE A 921 -15.25 10.44 24.46
CA PHE A 921 -13.85 10.30 24.81
C PHE A 921 -13.13 9.73 23.59
N GLY A 922 -12.31 10.56 22.97
CA GLY A 922 -11.65 10.29 21.71
C GLY A 922 -10.14 10.24 21.85
N LYS A 923 -9.51 9.57 20.90
CA LYS A 923 -8.06 9.51 20.78
C LYS A 923 -7.67 9.62 19.32
N ASN A 924 -6.88 10.63 19.01
CA ASN A 924 -6.25 10.85 17.72
C ASN A 924 -4.79 10.34 17.78
N THR A 925 -4.47 9.38 16.92
CA THR A 925 -3.13 8.82 16.79
C THR A 925 -2.60 9.12 15.39
N THR A 926 -1.67 10.05 15.32
CA THR A 926 -0.97 10.41 14.09
C THR A 926 -0.08 9.25 13.63
N LYS A 927 -0.11 8.93 12.34
CA LYS A 927 0.78 7.91 11.75
C LYS A 927 2.24 8.39 11.81
N LEU A 928 3.19 7.47 11.57
CA LEU A 928 4.64 7.70 11.73
C LEU A 928 5.09 8.02 13.18
N GLY A 929 4.20 7.87 14.17
CA GLY A 929 4.52 8.08 15.58
C GLY A 929 4.57 9.54 16.00
N TYR A 930 4.09 10.48 15.16
CA TYR A 930 4.20 11.92 15.42
C TYR A 930 3.36 12.44 16.58
N GLY A 931 2.43 11.67 17.12
CA GLY A 931 1.73 12.11 18.32
C GLY A 931 0.49 11.31 18.65
N ARG A 932 0.10 11.44 19.92
CA ARG A 932 -1.14 10.89 20.47
C ARG A 932 -1.85 12.00 21.25
N ILE A 933 -3.03 12.37 20.77
CA ILE A 933 -3.87 13.40 21.34
C ILE A 933 -5.15 12.77 21.85
N ASP A 934 -5.42 12.91 23.14
CA ASP A 934 -6.70 12.55 23.73
C ASP A 934 -7.66 13.76 23.59
N GLN A 935 -8.89 13.51 23.17
CA GLN A 935 -9.89 14.52 22.82
C GLN A 935 -11.22 14.21 23.51
N ASP A 936 -11.64 15.08 24.42
CA ASP A 936 -12.91 14.96 25.14
C ASP A 936 -13.91 15.97 24.56
N THR A 937 -15.05 15.52 24.03
CA THR A 937 -16.02 16.41 23.35
C THR A 937 -17.39 16.37 24.00
N LEU A 938 -17.79 17.48 24.62
CA LEU A 938 -19.17 17.70 25.08
C LEU A 938 -20.04 18.10 23.89
N LEU A 939 -21.20 17.46 23.76
CA LEU A 939 -22.10 17.60 22.61
C LEU A 939 -23.49 17.98 23.09
N GLY A 940 -24.17 18.85 22.34
CA GLY A 940 -25.55 19.22 22.58
C GLY A 940 -26.28 19.51 21.27
N GLY A 941 -27.57 19.22 21.22
CA GLY A 941 -28.34 19.49 20.01
C GLY A 941 -29.83 19.26 20.15
N ALA A 942 -30.54 19.70 19.13
CA ALA A 942 -31.99 19.60 19.01
C ALA A 942 -32.38 19.15 17.60
N TYR A 943 -33.55 18.54 17.49
CA TYR A 943 -34.10 18.09 16.23
C TYR A 943 -35.60 18.32 16.15
N ALA A 944 -36.08 18.44 14.92
CA ALA A 944 -37.49 18.52 14.60
C ALA A 944 -37.79 17.65 13.38
N ASN A 945 -38.94 17.01 13.37
CA ASN A 945 -39.45 16.31 12.21
C ASN A 945 -40.87 16.75 11.88
N ILE A 946 -41.07 17.17 10.63
CA ILE A 946 -42.31 17.79 10.16
C ILE A 946 -42.82 16.99 8.98
N ARG A 947 -44.02 16.41 9.12
CA ARG A 947 -44.72 15.78 8.01
C ARG A 947 -45.44 16.84 7.18
N LEU A 948 -44.88 17.16 6.02
CA LEU A 948 -45.41 18.16 5.09
C LEU A 948 -46.59 17.64 4.26
N MET A 949 -46.65 16.33 4.01
CA MET A 949 -47.72 15.71 3.22
C MET A 949 -47.96 14.27 3.68
N GLN A 950 -49.23 13.85 3.70
CA GLN A 950 -49.65 12.46 3.80
C GLN A 950 -50.83 12.20 2.87
N GLN A 951 -50.64 11.33 1.88
CA GLN A 951 -51.69 10.73 1.04
C GLN A 951 -51.56 9.20 1.10
N GLN A 952 -52.56 8.44 0.64
CA GLN A 952 -52.69 6.99 0.90
C GLN A 952 -51.35 6.22 0.89
N GLN A 953 -50.58 6.31 -0.20
CA GLN A 953 -49.27 5.64 -0.33
C GLN A 953 -48.07 6.59 -0.26
N HIS A 954 -48.26 7.91 -0.14
CA HIS A 954 -47.18 8.90 -0.24
C HIS A 954 -47.07 9.73 1.03
N SER A 955 -45.84 9.94 1.52
CA SER A 955 -45.57 10.91 2.58
C SER A 955 -44.34 11.76 2.27
N LEU A 956 -44.35 13.01 2.72
CA LEU A 956 -43.23 13.94 2.59
C LEU A 956 -42.85 14.44 3.98
N TRP A 957 -41.57 14.31 4.33
CA TRP A 957 -41.03 14.65 5.64
C TRP A 957 -39.87 15.63 5.52
N LEU A 958 -39.84 16.63 6.39
CA LEU A 958 -38.73 17.54 6.61
C LEU A 958 -38.14 17.26 8.00
N SER A 959 -36.92 16.72 8.03
CA SER A 959 -36.15 16.49 9.24
C SER A 959 -35.07 17.55 9.36
N THR A 960 -34.89 18.12 10.55
CA THR A 960 -33.87 19.14 10.82
C THR A 960 -33.17 18.84 12.13
N THR A 961 -31.85 18.89 12.15
CA THR A 961 -31.02 18.74 13.35
C THR A 961 -30.03 19.89 13.44
N GLY A 962 -29.95 20.53 14.61
CA GLY A 962 -28.92 21.50 14.95
C GLY A 962 -28.11 20.99 16.13
N ALA A 963 -26.79 20.98 16.01
CA ALA A 963 -25.90 20.48 17.06
C ALA A 963 -24.68 21.39 17.24
N PHE A 964 -24.12 21.37 18.44
CA PHE A 964 -22.86 22.01 18.78
C PHE A 964 -22.01 21.10 19.64
N GLY A 965 -20.70 21.33 19.62
CA GLY A 965 -19.73 20.59 20.41
C GLY A 965 -18.59 21.47 20.89
N ILE A 966 -18.09 21.16 22.09
CA ILE A 966 -16.90 21.77 22.67
C ILE A 966 -15.91 20.64 22.95
N ALA A 967 -14.77 20.65 22.27
CA ALA A 967 -13.74 19.64 22.42
C ALA A 967 -12.51 20.20 23.13
N ARG A 968 -11.96 19.41 24.05
CA ARG A 968 -10.68 19.68 24.71
C ARG A 968 -9.66 18.66 24.27
N ASN A 969 -8.56 19.14 23.70
CA ASN A 969 -7.49 18.31 23.21
C ASN A 969 -6.29 18.41 24.15
N HIS A 970 -5.67 17.29 24.49
CA HIS A 970 -4.40 17.27 25.20
C HIS A 970 -3.59 16.06 24.79
N GLY A 971 -2.27 16.21 24.68
CA GLY A 971 -1.47 15.09 24.22
C GLY A 971 0.02 15.35 24.14
N THR A 972 0.73 14.33 23.66
CA THR A 972 2.15 14.40 23.38
C THR A 972 2.38 14.26 21.88
N ILE A 973 3.18 15.16 21.33
CA ILE A 973 3.62 15.22 19.95
C ILE A 973 5.10 14.86 19.93
N ALA A 974 5.49 14.01 19.00
CA ALA A 974 6.87 13.64 18.73
C ALA A 974 7.23 14.05 17.31
N SER A 975 8.49 14.39 17.07
CA SER A 975 8.98 14.75 15.75
C SER A 975 10.25 13.98 15.44
N SER A 976 10.43 13.58 14.18
CA SER A 976 11.69 12.99 13.69
C SER A 976 12.86 13.97 13.81
N ASP A 977 12.56 15.27 13.76
CA ASP A 977 13.57 16.33 13.78
C ASP A 977 14.02 16.64 15.22
N LEU A 978 13.30 16.11 16.22
CA LEU A 978 13.58 16.24 17.65
C LEU A 978 13.52 14.88 18.35
N PRO A 979 14.43 13.93 18.00
CA PRO A 979 14.36 12.56 18.50
C PRO A 979 14.53 12.50 20.03
N GLY A 980 13.58 11.85 20.71
CA GLY A 980 13.60 11.66 22.16
C GLY A 980 12.92 12.75 22.99
N ILE A 981 12.46 13.84 22.36
CA ILE A 981 11.78 14.96 23.03
C ILE A 981 10.28 14.90 22.74
N GLY A 982 9.46 14.66 23.77
CA GLY A 982 8.00 14.67 23.67
C GLY A 982 7.43 16.05 23.99
N ILE A 983 6.89 16.74 22.99
CA ILE A 983 6.26 18.06 23.14
C ILE A 983 4.84 17.87 23.64
N ARG A 984 4.49 18.44 24.80
CA ARG A 984 3.15 18.32 25.38
C ARG A 984 2.36 19.60 25.18
N GLY A 985 1.08 19.49 24.90
CA GLY A 985 0.22 20.66 24.78
C GLY A 985 -1.26 20.33 24.93
N SER A 986 -2.05 21.40 25.05
CA SER A 986 -3.50 21.34 25.10
C SER A 986 -4.12 22.53 24.37
N TRP A 987 -5.26 22.29 23.71
CA TRP A 987 -6.00 23.32 22.99
C TRP A 987 -7.49 22.98 22.91
N ASP A 988 -8.31 24.02 22.79
CA ASP A 988 -9.77 23.89 22.79
C ASP A 988 -10.35 24.16 21.40
N GLU A 989 -11.46 23.49 21.10
CA GLU A 989 -12.17 23.60 19.84
C GLU A 989 -13.68 23.73 20.08
N THR A 990 -14.34 24.48 19.19
CA THR A 990 -15.80 24.61 19.17
C THR A 990 -16.32 24.29 17.77
N VAL A 991 -17.32 23.43 17.68
CA VAL A 991 -17.93 22.99 16.43
C VAL A 991 -19.44 23.19 16.44
N TRP A 992 -20.01 23.54 15.29
CA TRP A 992 -21.44 23.75 15.06
C TRP A 992 -21.88 23.06 13.79
N GLN A 993 -23.10 22.55 13.77
CA GLN A 993 -23.69 21.86 12.63
C GLN A 993 -25.19 22.11 12.52
N LEU A 994 -25.64 22.26 11.27
CA LEU A 994 -27.04 22.27 10.87
C LEU A 994 -27.22 21.27 9.72
N ASP A 995 -28.15 20.34 9.86
CA ASP A 995 -28.51 19.35 8.84
C ASP A 995 -30.04 19.40 8.61
N MET A 996 -30.44 19.63 7.37
CA MET A 996 -31.83 19.65 6.92
C MET A 996 -32.03 18.63 5.80
N ARG A 997 -33.03 17.77 5.91
CA ARG A 997 -33.31 16.69 4.95
C ARG A 997 -34.79 16.63 4.60
N LEU A 998 -35.09 16.69 3.31
CA LEU A 998 -36.41 16.47 2.74
C LEU A 998 -36.48 15.05 2.18
N ALA A 999 -37.42 14.23 2.67
CA ALA A 999 -37.57 12.84 2.28
C ALA A 999 -39.00 12.55 1.77
N TRP A 1000 -39.09 12.09 0.53
CA TRP A 1000 -40.34 11.60 -0.08
C TRP A 1000 -40.37 10.07 0.02
N SER A 1001 -41.39 9.53 0.67
CA SER A 1001 -41.56 8.10 0.89
C SER A 1001 -42.82 7.57 0.20
N TYR A 1002 -42.68 6.40 -0.42
CA TYR A 1002 -43.72 5.63 -1.08
C TYR A 1002 -43.89 4.26 -0.41
N ALA A 1003 -45.09 3.99 0.11
CA ALA A 1003 -45.46 2.72 0.71
C ALA A 1003 -45.75 1.69 -0.39
N VAL A 1004 -44.79 0.79 -0.64
CA VAL A 1004 -44.90 -0.29 -1.62
C VAL A 1004 -45.87 -1.36 -1.14
N THR A 1005 -45.84 -1.66 0.16
CA THR A 1005 -46.76 -2.57 0.85
C THR A 1005 -47.14 -1.98 2.20
N GLN A 1006 -47.98 -2.68 2.98
CA GLN A 1006 -48.28 -2.29 4.35
C GLN A 1006 -47.06 -2.35 5.29
N SER A 1007 -46.03 -3.13 4.93
CA SER A 1007 -44.82 -3.34 5.73
C SER A 1007 -43.56 -2.73 5.11
N THR A 1008 -43.57 -2.37 3.82
CA THR A 1008 -42.39 -1.89 3.10
C THR A 1008 -42.62 -0.51 2.50
N ALA A 1009 -41.71 0.41 2.76
CA ALA A 1009 -41.67 1.72 2.11
C ALA A 1009 -40.29 1.98 1.51
N VAL A 1010 -40.26 2.57 0.32
CA VAL A 1010 -39.04 3.14 -0.28
C VAL A 1010 -39.08 4.65 -0.13
N TYR A 1011 -37.93 5.29 -0.06
CA TYR A 1011 -37.86 6.75 0.03
C TYR A 1011 -36.66 7.30 -0.74
N ALA A 1012 -36.84 8.49 -1.30
CA ALA A 1012 -35.77 9.31 -1.86
C ALA A 1012 -35.64 10.58 -1.03
N PHE A 1013 -34.43 11.11 -0.92
CA PHE A 1013 -34.18 12.30 -0.13
C PHE A 1013 -33.10 13.20 -0.72
N ALA A 1014 -33.20 14.48 -0.38
CA ALA A 1014 -32.18 15.48 -0.61
C ALA A 1014 -32.06 16.37 0.63
N GLY A 1015 -30.88 16.89 0.93
CA GLY A 1015 -30.65 17.75 2.08
C GLY A 1015 -29.54 18.77 1.89
N ILE A 1016 -29.32 19.58 2.93
CA ILE A 1016 -28.21 20.51 3.05
C ILE A 1016 -27.62 20.35 4.44
N GLN A 1017 -26.30 20.18 4.52
CA GLN A 1017 -25.57 20.11 5.78
C GLN A 1017 -24.51 21.21 5.82
N TYR A 1018 -24.53 22.04 6.85
CA TYR A 1018 -23.51 23.04 7.12
C TYR A 1018 -22.82 22.71 8.44
N ALA A 1019 -21.50 22.66 8.44
CA ALA A 1019 -20.69 22.52 9.63
C ALA A 1019 -19.58 23.56 9.67
N THR A 1020 -19.29 24.09 10.85
CA THR A 1020 -18.14 24.96 11.08
C THR A 1020 -17.45 24.61 12.39
N GLY A 1021 -16.13 24.69 12.39
CA GLY A 1021 -15.28 24.47 13.54
C GLY A 1021 -14.31 25.63 13.72
N LYS A 1022 -13.97 25.93 14.97
CA LYS A 1022 -12.92 26.86 15.34
C LYS A 1022 -12.00 26.18 16.35
N GLN A 1023 -10.71 26.27 16.12
CA GLN A 1023 -9.66 25.91 17.08
C GLN A 1023 -9.07 27.21 17.62
N ASP A 1024 -9.01 27.35 18.94
CA ASP A 1024 -8.44 28.54 19.57
C ASP A 1024 -6.91 28.55 19.42
N ALA A 1025 -6.31 29.73 19.52
CA ALA A 1025 -4.86 29.86 19.51
C ALA A 1025 -4.26 29.15 20.73
N PHE A 1026 -3.16 28.42 20.54
CA PHE A 1026 -2.51 27.68 21.61
C PHE A 1026 -0.99 27.73 21.48
N THR A 1027 -0.31 27.24 22.52
CA THR A 1027 1.16 27.20 22.56
C THR A 1027 1.62 25.82 22.99
N LEU A 1028 2.59 25.27 22.26
CA LEU A 1028 3.24 24.00 22.57
C LEU A 1028 4.62 24.28 23.20
N PRO A 1029 4.79 24.05 24.52
CA PRO A 1029 6.09 24.19 25.16
C PRO A 1029 7.08 23.10 24.71
N GLY A 1030 8.22 23.51 24.15
CA GLY A 1030 9.31 22.64 23.71
C GLY A 1030 10.64 22.96 24.39
N GLU A 1031 11.56 21.99 24.44
CA GLU A 1031 12.90 22.18 25.07
C GLU A 1031 13.75 23.25 24.35
N ASN A 1032 13.54 23.45 23.05
CA ASN A 1032 14.19 24.50 22.25
C ASN A 1032 13.35 25.79 22.14
N GLY A 1033 12.32 25.93 22.99
CA GLY A 1033 11.41 27.07 23.08
C GLY A 1033 9.99 26.75 22.60
N ASP A 1034 9.07 27.70 22.84
CA ASP A 1034 7.63 27.54 22.64
C ASP A 1034 7.23 27.70 21.17
N TYR A 1035 6.39 26.79 20.64
CA TYR A 1035 5.75 26.94 19.33
C TYR A 1035 4.33 27.50 19.50
N ARG A 1036 4.07 28.69 18.98
CA ARG A 1036 2.79 29.39 19.11
C ARG A 1036 1.94 29.24 17.84
N PHE A 1037 0.73 28.72 17.99
CA PHE A 1037 -0.21 28.53 16.90
C PHE A 1037 -1.27 29.63 16.93
N THR A 1038 -1.52 30.26 15.79
CA THR A 1038 -2.72 31.08 15.63
C THR A 1038 -3.96 30.19 15.61
N GLY A 1039 -5.10 30.73 16.06
CA GLY A 1039 -6.38 30.05 15.90
C GLY A 1039 -6.66 29.76 14.43
N ASN A 1040 -7.43 28.70 14.17
CA ASN A 1040 -7.84 28.32 12.83
C ASN A 1040 -9.32 27.93 12.78
N SER A 1041 -9.84 27.76 11.57
CA SER A 1041 -11.23 27.44 11.35
C SER A 1041 -11.41 26.44 10.21
N LEU A 1042 -12.51 25.70 10.31
CA LEU A 1042 -13.02 24.78 9.31
C LEU A 1042 -14.45 25.21 8.97
N ASN A 1043 -14.82 25.16 7.70
CA ASN A 1043 -16.22 25.28 7.29
C ASN A 1043 -16.51 24.29 6.16
N ARG A 1044 -17.74 23.79 6.10
CA ARG A 1044 -18.14 22.75 5.16
C ARG A 1044 -19.64 22.82 4.90
N THR A 1045 -20.01 22.97 3.63
CA THR A 1045 -21.40 22.91 3.15
C THR A 1045 -21.55 21.75 2.18
N ARG A 1046 -22.52 20.87 2.44
CA ARG A 1046 -22.75 19.61 1.72
C ARG A 1046 -24.19 19.48 1.27
N ILE A 1047 -24.41 18.75 0.18
CA ILE A 1047 -25.75 18.41 -0.33
C ILE A 1047 -25.90 16.88 -0.38
N PRO A 1048 -26.39 16.21 0.68
CA PRO A 1048 -26.68 14.78 0.62
C PRO A 1048 -27.88 14.49 -0.29
N ILE A 1049 -27.72 13.54 -1.22
CA ILE A 1049 -28.79 13.05 -2.11
C ILE A 1049 -28.77 11.52 -2.09
N GLY A 1050 -29.91 10.89 -1.81
CA GLY A 1050 -29.92 9.44 -1.67
C GLY A 1050 -31.30 8.78 -1.75
N ILE A 1051 -31.25 7.46 -1.62
CA ILE A 1051 -32.42 6.57 -1.62
C ILE A 1051 -32.31 5.58 -0.47
N GLY A 1052 -33.45 5.10 0.00
CA GLY A 1052 -33.51 4.11 1.06
C GLY A 1052 -34.77 3.28 1.06
N ILE A 1053 -34.75 2.26 1.89
CA ILE A 1053 -35.84 1.32 2.12
C ILE A 1053 -36.07 1.17 3.62
N ARG A 1054 -37.33 1.01 3.98
CA ARG A 1054 -37.80 0.65 5.31
C ARG A 1054 -38.68 -0.58 5.23
N HIS A 1055 -38.47 -1.51 6.14
CA HIS A 1055 -39.27 -2.72 6.23
C HIS A 1055 -39.63 -3.04 7.68
N ASN A 1056 -40.91 -3.25 7.96
CA ASN A 1056 -41.44 -3.61 9.26
C ASN A 1056 -41.84 -5.10 9.27
N LEU A 1057 -41.34 -5.85 10.25
CA LEU A 1057 -41.62 -7.28 10.42
C LEU A 1057 -41.96 -7.56 11.89
N ALA A 1058 -43.25 -7.70 12.19
CA ALA A 1058 -43.75 -7.84 13.56
C ALA A 1058 -43.21 -6.72 14.48
N ALA A 1059 -42.48 -7.07 15.54
CA ALA A 1059 -41.87 -6.11 16.47
C ALA A 1059 -40.56 -5.48 15.95
N TRP A 1060 -40.08 -5.84 14.76
CA TRP A 1060 -38.86 -5.31 14.16
C TRP A 1060 -39.15 -4.26 13.08
N SER A 1061 -38.31 -3.22 13.05
CA SER A 1061 -38.24 -2.25 11.96
C SER A 1061 -36.80 -2.15 11.46
N PHE A 1062 -36.60 -2.33 10.16
CA PHE A 1062 -35.31 -2.22 9.49
C PHE A 1062 -35.29 -1.02 8.55
N MET A 1063 -34.16 -0.34 8.48
CA MET A 1063 -33.90 0.73 7.51
C MET A 1063 -32.51 0.57 6.88
N ALA A 1064 -32.42 0.91 5.60
CA ALA A 1064 -31.15 1.03 4.89
C ALA A 1064 -31.23 2.20 3.90
N ASP A 1065 -30.20 3.04 3.85
CA ASP A 1065 -30.07 4.05 2.80
C ASP A 1065 -28.63 4.25 2.31
N ALA A 1066 -28.54 4.72 1.07
CA ALA A 1066 -27.30 5.08 0.40
C ALA A 1066 -27.41 6.50 -0.15
N SER A 1067 -26.33 7.28 -0.06
CA SER A 1067 -26.30 8.64 -0.59
C SER A 1067 -24.93 9.06 -1.13
N VAL A 1068 -24.96 10.03 -2.02
CA VAL A 1068 -23.78 10.79 -2.48
C VAL A 1068 -23.85 12.17 -1.85
N ILE A 1069 -22.73 12.66 -1.34
CA ILE A 1069 -22.65 13.90 -0.56
C ILE A 1069 -21.51 14.79 -1.10
N PRO A 1070 -21.77 15.60 -2.14
CA PRO A 1070 -20.80 16.60 -2.60
C PRO A 1070 -20.65 17.78 -1.63
N ASP A 1071 -19.41 18.21 -1.40
CA ASP A 1071 -19.03 19.46 -0.75
C ASP A 1071 -19.20 20.61 -1.75
N ILE A 1072 -20.12 21.54 -1.50
CA ILE A 1072 -20.34 22.72 -2.34
C ILE A 1072 -19.42 23.88 -1.94
N ALA A 1073 -19.10 23.97 -0.64
CA ALA A 1073 -18.15 24.96 -0.12
C ALA A 1073 -17.37 24.33 1.03
N ARG A 1074 -16.05 24.53 1.06
CA ARG A 1074 -15.21 24.02 2.14
C ARG A 1074 -13.90 24.78 2.28
N THR A 1075 -13.54 25.06 3.53
CA THR A 1075 -12.23 25.56 3.95
C THR A 1075 -11.62 24.54 4.90
N ASN A 1076 -10.45 24.00 4.52
CA ASN A 1076 -9.69 23.09 5.39
C ASN A 1076 -8.99 23.92 6.48
N PRO A 1077 -8.77 23.36 7.68
CA PRO A 1077 -8.12 24.06 8.76
C PRO A 1077 -6.67 24.41 8.39
N ALA A 1078 -6.24 25.63 8.71
CA ALA A 1078 -4.88 26.10 8.48
C ALA A 1078 -4.51 27.14 9.54
N ALA A 1079 -3.29 27.05 10.09
CA ALA A 1079 -2.80 27.94 11.14
C ALA A 1079 -1.42 28.50 10.77
N ARG A 1080 -1.07 29.66 11.33
CA ARG A 1080 0.31 30.15 11.35
C ARG A 1080 0.98 29.69 12.63
N ILE A 1081 2.19 29.17 12.52
CA ILE A 1081 3.06 28.81 13.63
C ILE A 1081 4.14 29.89 13.75
N GLN A 1082 4.45 30.27 14.98
CA GLN A 1082 5.62 31.07 15.32
C GLN A 1082 6.54 30.25 16.23
N ASP A 1083 7.83 30.16 15.91
CA ASP A 1083 8.84 29.51 16.75
C ASP A 1083 9.37 30.45 17.85
N ALA A 1084 10.28 29.95 18.69
CA ALA A 1084 10.87 30.69 19.79
C ALA A 1084 11.79 31.83 19.34
N GLN A 1085 12.26 31.80 18.09
CA GLN A 1085 13.11 32.79 17.45
C GLN A 1085 12.27 33.89 16.76
N GLY A 1086 10.94 33.76 16.76
CA GLY A 1086 10.00 34.71 16.20
C GLY A 1086 9.68 34.47 14.72
N ASN A 1087 10.28 33.45 14.10
CA ASN A 1087 10.07 33.03 12.72
C ASN A 1087 8.65 32.51 12.53
N ARG A 1088 8.08 32.65 11.33
CA ARG A 1088 6.67 32.32 11.08
C ARG A 1088 6.53 31.40 9.87
N ALA A 1089 5.60 30.46 9.93
CA ALA A 1089 5.25 29.61 8.79
C ALA A 1089 3.76 29.24 8.82
N THR A 1090 3.17 28.99 7.65
CA THR A 1090 1.75 28.57 7.54
C THR A 1090 1.66 27.08 7.31
N VAL A 1091 0.88 26.40 8.14
CA VAL A 1091 0.61 24.97 8.04
C VAL A 1091 -0.87 24.71 7.79
N ARG A 1092 -1.14 23.65 7.03
CA ARG A 1092 -2.49 23.25 6.64
C ARG A 1092 -2.79 21.87 7.23
N GLY A 1093 -4.05 21.62 7.55
CA GLY A 1093 -4.54 20.29 7.85
C GLY A 1093 -4.90 19.53 6.57
N VAL A 1094 -5.21 18.25 6.73
CA VAL A 1094 -5.49 17.33 5.63
C VAL A 1094 -6.69 17.77 4.78
N ASP A 1095 -6.64 17.40 3.49
CA ASP A 1095 -7.77 17.48 2.56
C ASP A 1095 -8.43 16.09 2.42
N PRO A 1096 -9.62 15.88 3.00
CA PRO A 1096 -10.29 14.58 2.98
C PRO A 1096 -11.04 14.26 1.66
N GLY A 1097 -10.92 15.09 0.61
CA GLY A 1097 -11.68 14.95 -0.64
C GLY A 1097 -13.08 15.56 -0.57
N ARG A 1098 -13.66 15.96 -1.71
CA ARG A 1098 -14.87 16.83 -1.78
C ARG A 1098 -16.18 16.12 -2.12
N CYS A 1099 -16.18 14.80 -2.27
CA CYS A 1099 -17.40 14.05 -2.58
C CYS A 1099 -17.39 12.73 -1.81
N ALA A 1100 -18.41 12.56 -0.95
CA ALA A 1100 -18.53 11.37 -0.13
C ALA A 1100 -19.58 10.41 -0.67
N PHE A 1101 -19.39 9.12 -0.41
CA PHE A 1101 -20.44 8.12 -0.47
C PHE A 1101 -20.76 7.66 0.95
N GLU A 1102 -22.05 7.67 1.31
CA GLU A 1102 -22.53 7.24 2.62
C GLU A 1102 -23.50 6.07 2.48
N PHE A 1103 -23.36 5.08 3.37
CA PHE A 1103 -24.28 3.97 3.52
C PHE A 1103 -24.66 3.78 4.99
N ASN A 1104 -25.96 3.76 5.28
CA ASN A 1104 -26.51 3.62 6.63
C ASN A 1104 -27.41 2.39 6.75
N LEU A 1105 -27.31 1.71 7.89
CA LEU A 1105 -28.19 0.62 8.31
C LEU A 1105 -28.75 0.92 9.71
N GLY A 1106 -30.01 0.57 9.92
CA GLY A 1106 -30.66 0.68 11.22
C GLY A 1106 -31.65 -0.44 11.47
N ALA A 1107 -31.74 -0.86 12.72
CA ALA A 1107 -32.75 -1.79 13.21
C ALA A 1107 -33.34 -1.24 14.52
N ALA A 1108 -34.65 -1.40 14.69
CA ALA A 1108 -35.36 -1.13 15.92
C ALA A 1108 -36.21 -2.34 16.30
N TYR A 1109 -36.27 -2.65 17.60
CA TYR A 1109 -37.07 -3.74 18.15
C TYR A 1109 -37.95 -3.21 19.28
N SER A 1110 -39.26 -3.45 19.19
CA SER A 1110 -40.20 -3.15 20.28
C SER A 1110 -40.14 -4.27 21.31
N LEU A 1111 -39.52 -4.00 22.46
CA LEU A 1111 -39.38 -4.98 23.55
C LEU A 1111 -40.69 -5.14 24.33
N THR A 1112 -41.37 -4.02 24.56
CA THR A 1112 -42.72 -3.92 25.14
C THR A 1112 -43.46 -2.76 24.46
N ASP A 1113 -44.67 -2.42 24.93
CA ASP A 1113 -45.37 -1.23 24.44
C ASP A 1113 -44.58 0.06 24.76
N ASN A 1114 -43.88 0.13 25.89
CA ASN A 1114 -43.15 1.35 26.27
C ASN A 1114 -41.66 1.30 25.96
N TRP A 1115 -41.03 0.12 25.89
CA TRP A 1115 -39.59 -0.02 25.67
C TRP A 1115 -39.25 -0.43 24.24
N SER A 1116 -38.23 0.21 23.67
CA SER A 1116 -37.62 -0.22 22.41
C SER A 1116 -36.10 -0.21 22.46
N LEU A 1117 -35.49 -1.07 21.65
CA LEU A 1117 -34.05 -1.16 21.42
C LEU A 1117 -33.74 -0.71 19.98
N THR A 1118 -32.63 -0.01 19.79
CA THR A 1118 -32.12 0.40 18.48
C THR A 1118 -30.67 0.00 18.29
N ALA A 1119 -30.33 -0.34 17.06
CA ALA A 1119 -28.95 -0.50 16.61
C ALA A 1119 -28.79 0.20 15.25
N GLY A 1120 -27.64 0.82 15.04
CA GLY A 1120 -27.33 1.48 13.78
C GLY A 1120 -25.84 1.42 13.46
N TYR A 1121 -25.54 1.35 12.17
CA TYR A 1121 -24.19 1.40 11.63
C TYR A 1121 -24.18 2.25 10.36
N GLY A 1122 -23.21 3.15 10.25
CA GLY A 1122 -23.01 3.99 9.09
C GLY A 1122 -21.55 3.98 8.66
N ILE A 1123 -21.32 4.01 7.35
CA ILE A 1123 -20.00 4.17 6.75
C ILE A 1123 -20.04 5.30 5.72
N THR A 1124 -19.07 6.20 5.82
CA THR A 1124 -18.88 7.33 4.90
C THR A 1124 -17.47 7.27 4.36
N THR A 1125 -17.33 7.21 3.04
CA THR A 1125 -16.02 7.19 2.36
C THR A 1125 -15.86 8.48 1.55
N THR A 1126 -14.69 9.10 1.59
CA THR A 1126 -14.40 10.37 0.88
C THR A 1126 -12.91 10.42 0.59
N GLY A 1127 -12.51 10.46 -0.68
CA GLY A 1127 -11.09 10.50 -1.08
C GLY A 1127 -10.25 9.47 -0.30
N ASP A 1128 -9.28 9.96 0.47
CA ASP A 1128 -8.34 9.19 1.28
C ASP A 1128 -8.88 8.81 2.68
N THR A 1129 -10.19 8.89 2.91
CA THR A 1129 -10.78 8.85 4.25
C THR A 1129 -11.97 7.91 4.36
N VAL A 1130 -12.06 7.26 5.52
CA VAL A 1130 -13.18 6.38 5.89
C VAL A 1130 -13.63 6.72 7.30
N GLN A 1131 -14.91 7.06 7.45
CA GLN A 1131 -15.60 7.22 8.72
C GLN A 1131 -16.56 6.05 8.93
N GLN A 1132 -16.52 5.44 10.10
CA GLN A 1132 -17.49 4.44 10.55
C GLN A 1132 -18.13 4.92 11.85
N ASN A 1133 -19.45 4.84 11.91
CA ASN A 1133 -20.21 5.13 13.13
C ASN A 1133 -21.01 3.89 13.54
N ALA A 1134 -21.06 3.64 14.84
CA ALA A 1134 -21.83 2.56 15.43
C ALA A 1134 -22.61 3.08 16.64
N ARG A 1135 -23.87 2.68 16.76
CA ARG A 1135 -24.75 3.08 17.86
C ARG A 1135 -25.64 1.92 18.30
N ILE A 1136 -25.83 1.81 19.60
CA ILE A 1136 -26.85 0.96 20.23
C ILE A 1136 -27.56 1.84 21.23
N GLY A 1137 -28.88 1.82 21.21
CA GLY A 1137 -29.69 2.67 22.07
C GLY A 1137 -30.94 2.00 22.55
N THR A 1138 -31.57 2.64 23.53
CA THR A 1138 -32.87 2.26 24.05
C THR A 1138 -33.70 3.50 24.27
N SER A 1139 -35.02 3.35 24.18
CA SER A 1139 -35.94 4.42 24.51
C SER A 1139 -37.15 3.90 25.26
N TYR A 1140 -37.68 4.76 26.13
CA TYR A 1140 -38.87 4.54 26.91
C TYR A 1140 -39.91 5.60 26.57
N ALA A 1141 -41.07 5.17 26.06
CA ALA A 1141 -42.21 6.03 25.76
C ALA A 1141 -43.17 6.11 26.96
N PHE A 1142 -43.69 7.31 27.23
CA PHE A 1142 -44.63 7.64 28.32
C PHE A 1142 -46.03 7.94 27.81
#